data_AF-A0A0S8DPB9-F1
#
_entry.id   AF-A0A0S8DPB9-F1
#
_cell.length_a   1.000
_cell.length_b   1.000
_cell.length_c   1.000
_cell.angle_alpha   90.00
_cell.angle_beta   90.00
_cell.angle_gamma   90.00
#
_symmetry.space_group_name_H-M   'P 1'
#
loop_
_entity.id
_entity.type
_entity.pdbx_description
1 polymer ?
#
loop_
_entity_poly.entity_id
_entity_poly.type
_entity_poly.pdbx_seq_one_letter_code
_entity_poly.pdbx_strand_id
1 'polypeptide(L)'
;MRLRTFLLSSLILSGSLGAFAAELTDTPPWKGQYKIKPHGTNRMTPADVLGPDGIVYPNWTKCGVQGGIPEIEAVTSIEKFGGKANDDVDDSEALSKACEAAGGNGGGAILLGEGTYYLDRPVTVRRDNVVIRGKGPRRTRLIFRYAVPENTVVFYSPAAGSTVGPNTRIEMHSKPANLAKMTIMIDDAVIGTWARGKHSGNTFNFAASGRDAVGKVTNGERMLRGVAEYADGSKLAGEIPIVFDSAFRDSKPAADSRAAITFAGKGTIGRRLKLEADGRRGDMKLKLTSTEGLSVGDCIRIDGPATERWKKLTKNACLWGSYRMYELVVTGIEGNTVTVNQPLRIEFPIIDGAYVQKLLPIRRCGIEGLYLEQTENLWISGVIFYNGWNCWAKGVTVKKCGRFPVYGSMAKWCEIRDCVFDDAWFKGGGGTAYTGWDRCWDCLIENVETFKMRHAPLFQWAASGCVIRKSVFHESDGQWHAGWTNENLIEQCVIESVRGHGGYGYGMWASPPEDAAHGPNGPRNVVYNCDVSSPRAGLWMGGMNENWLIVHNRFVVDNGPGVLAKTSSFDHIIKDNVFVLKDGKSPMISLATADCIGTEVVDNELRGGSGKIVSGKARPAVVKDNKALQLGSAPRPSPKVPSIYKWQLQHAARN
;
A
#
# COMPACT_ATOMS: atom_id res chain seq x y z
N MET A 1 -57.14 15.66 -41.02
CA MET A 1 -56.57 14.60 -40.16
C MET A 1 -56.01 15.29 -38.91
N ARG A 2 -56.79 15.30 -37.81
CA ARG A 2 -56.59 16.13 -36.61
C ARG A 2 -55.94 15.32 -35.49
N LEU A 3 -55.10 16.01 -34.71
CA LEU A 3 -54.58 15.64 -33.39
C LEU A 3 -55.60 14.89 -32.51
N ARG A 4 -55.13 13.85 -31.81
CA ARG A 4 -55.69 13.46 -30.50
C ARG A 4 -54.57 13.08 -29.52
N THR A 5 -54.50 13.90 -28.50
CA THR A 5 -53.89 13.72 -27.18
C THR A 5 -54.47 12.47 -26.49
N PHE A 6 -53.64 11.71 -25.78
CA PHE A 6 -54.11 10.83 -24.71
C PHE A 6 -53.23 11.00 -23.47
N LEU A 7 -53.91 11.33 -22.37
CA LEU A 7 -53.40 11.44 -21.02
C LEU A 7 -52.89 10.08 -20.53
N LEU A 8 -51.76 10.07 -19.83
CA LEU A 8 -51.46 9.03 -18.84
C LEU A 8 -51.39 9.68 -17.46
N SER A 9 -52.27 9.21 -16.60
CA SER A 9 -52.47 9.60 -15.21
C SER A 9 -51.27 9.27 -14.34
N SER A 10 -50.75 10.29 -13.65
CA SER A 10 -49.79 10.17 -12.56
C SER A 10 -50.48 9.67 -11.30
N LEU A 11 -50.27 8.40 -10.95
CA LEU A 11 -50.58 7.85 -9.63
C LEU A 11 -49.45 8.25 -8.67
N ILE A 12 -49.70 9.24 -7.82
CA ILE A 12 -48.80 9.61 -6.72
C ILE A 12 -48.91 8.51 -5.66
N LEU A 13 -47.99 7.55 -5.71
CA LEU A 13 -47.72 6.68 -4.57
C LEU A 13 -46.75 7.44 -3.65
N SER A 14 -47.30 8.03 -2.58
CA SER A 14 -46.55 8.56 -1.45
C SER A 14 -45.90 7.40 -0.69
N GLY A 15 -44.81 6.85 -1.22
CA GLY A 15 -43.90 6.00 -0.46
C GLY A 15 -42.93 6.91 0.28
N SER A 16 -43.13 7.08 1.58
CA SER A 16 -42.13 7.66 2.48
C SER A 16 -40.89 6.76 2.48
N LEU A 17 -39.94 7.06 1.59
CA LEU A 17 -38.56 6.66 1.75
C LEU A 17 -38.04 7.38 2.99
N GLY A 18 -38.23 6.73 4.15
CA GLY A 18 -37.53 7.07 5.37
C GLY A 18 -36.04 6.93 5.09
N ALA A 19 -35.40 8.05 4.78
CA ALA A 19 -33.96 8.17 4.91
C ALA A 19 -33.64 7.82 6.37
N PHE A 20 -33.02 6.66 6.59
CA PHE A 20 -32.34 6.39 7.85
C PHE A 20 -31.22 7.42 7.97
N ALA A 21 -31.53 8.57 8.55
CA ALA A 21 -30.53 9.42 9.15
C ALA A 21 -29.88 8.57 10.24
N ALA A 22 -28.65 8.12 10.01
CA ALA A 22 -27.84 7.58 11.08
C ALA A 22 -27.82 8.66 12.17
N GLU A 23 -28.34 8.34 13.36
CA GLU A 23 -28.17 9.19 14.53
C GLU A 23 -26.68 9.49 14.66
N LEU A 24 -26.30 10.74 14.44
CA LEU A 24 -24.98 11.24 14.77
C LEU A 24 -24.89 11.21 16.28
N THR A 25 -24.40 10.10 16.84
CA THR A 25 -24.06 10.03 18.25
C THR A 25 -22.94 11.03 18.49
N ASP A 26 -23.10 11.90 19.49
CA ASP A 26 -22.05 12.85 19.92
C ASP A 26 -20.86 12.15 20.61
N THR A 27 -20.82 10.82 20.57
CA THR A 27 -19.80 9.97 21.18
C THR A 27 -19.08 9.12 20.14
N PRO A 28 -17.77 8.87 20.33
CA PRO A 28 -17.03 7.87 19.57
C PRO A 28 -17.65 6.47 19.70
N PRO A 29 -17.44 5.58 18.71
CA PRO A 29 -17.99 4.22 18.69
C PRO A 29 -17.49 3.30 19.83
N TRP A 30 -16.41 3.68 20.52
CA TRP A 30 -15.92 3.01 21.71
C TRP A 30 -15.19 4.00 22.63
N LYS A 31 -14.99 3.60 23.89
CA LYS A 31 -14.16 4.35 24.84
C LYS A 31 -12.69 4.28 24.42
N GLY A 32 -11.99 5.40 24.42
CA GLY A 32 -10.56 5.49 24.10
C GLY A 32 -9.71 4.40 24.73
N GLN A 33 -9.08 3.59 23.89
CA GLN A 33 -8.28 2.42 24.24
C GLN A 33 -6.78 2.70 24.05
N TYR A 34 -6.44 3.52 23.06
CA TYR A 34 -5.08 3.66 22.54
C TYR A 34 -4.31 4.83 23.17
N LYS A 35 -4.98 5.83 23.71
CA LYS A 35 -4.33 6.94 24.43
C LYS A 35 -3.92 6.51 25.82
N ILE A 36 -2.61 6.41 26.04
CA ILE A 36 -1.99 6.08 27.32
C ILE A 36 -1.33 7.35 27.87
N LYS A 37 -1.79 7.79 29.04
CA LYS A 37 -1.21 8.96 29.73
C LYS A 37 0.12 8.56 30.39
N PRO A 38 1.04 9.51 30.63
CA PRO A 38 2.34 9.23 31.25
C PRO A 38 2.27 8.53 32.62
N HIS A 39 1.19 8.72 33.40
CA HIS A 39 0.96 8.05 34.69
C HIS A 39 0.17 6.73 34.58
N GLY A 40 -0.26 6.36 33.38
CA GLY A 40 -1.01 5.13 33.07
C GLY A 40 -0.13 4.06 32.43
N THR A 41 1.17 4.05 32.71
CA THR A 41 2.15 3.11 32.12
C THR A 41 1.83 1.64 32.41
N ASN A 42 1.04 1.36 33.45
CA ASN A 42 0.49 0.03 33.72
C ASN A 42 -0.40 -0.54 32.60
N ARG A 43 -0.89 0.32 31.67
CA ARG A 43 -1.64 -0.10 30.48
C ARG A 43 -0.75 -0.34 29.25
N MET A 44 0.55 -0.04 29.32
CA MET A 44 1.46 -0.25 28.20
C MET A 44 1.63 -1.75 27.94
N THR A 45 1.77 -2.09 26.66
CA THR A 45 2.10 -3.44 26.22
C THR A 45 3.45 -3.43 25.50
N PRO A 46 4.00 -4.60 25.09
CA PRO A 46 5.22 -4.62 24.27
C PRO A 46 5.11 -3.88 22.93
N ALA A 47 3.89 -3.53 22.48
CA ALA A 47 3.65 -2.71 21.30
C ALA A 47 3.86 -1.20 21.56
N ASP A 48 4.20 -0.80 22.78
CA ASP A 48 4.35 0.59 23.21
C ASP A 48 5.78 0.94 23.62
N VAL A 49 6.17 2.20 23.38
CA VAL A 49 7.41 2.79 23.88
C VAL A 49 7.10 4.15 24.49
N LEU A 50 7.49 4.37 25.75
CA LEU A 50 7.42 5.69 26.37
C LEU A 50 8.52 6.57 25.80
N GLY A 51 8.14 7.63 25.11
CA GLY A 51 9.03 8.59 24.49
C GLY A 51 9.67 9.57 25.49
N PRO A 52 10.72 10.28 25.06
CA PRO A 52 11.48 11.22 25.88
C PRO A 52 10.70 12.50 26.24
N ASP A 53 9.56 12.71 25.58
CA ASP A 53 8.62 13.82 25.75
C ASP A 53 7.40 13.44 26.62
N GLY A 54 7.41 12.24 27.20
CA GLY A 54 6.33 11.68 28.01
C GLY A 54 5.18 11.08 27.20
N ILE A 55 5.24 11.10 25.86
CA ILE A 55 4.18 10.52 25.01
C ILE A 55 4.46 9.03 24.81
N VAL A 56 3.41 8.20 24.85
CA VAL A 56 3.53 6.78 24.54
C VAL A 56 3.35 6.55 23.03
N TYR A 57 4.44 6.17 22.36
CA TYR A 57 4.49 5.90 20.93
C TYR A 57 4.28 4.42 20.61
N PRO A 58 3.80 4.07 19.41
CA PRO A 58 3.95 2.72 18.89
C PRO A 58 5.42 2.28 18.85
N ASN A 59 5.65 1.00 19.05
CA ASN A 59 6.98 0.40 18.96
C ASN A 59 7.38 0.18 17.49
N TRP A 60 8.42 0.87 17.03
CA TRP A 60 8.98 0.75 15.69
C TRP A 60 10.38 0.11 15.68
N THR A 61 10.86 -0.44 16.79
CA THR A 61 12.23 -0.98 16.91
C THR A 61 12.55 -2.14 15.95
N LYS A 62 11.51 -2.76 15.36
CA LYS A 62 11.62 -3.83 14.37
C LYS A 62 11.36 -3.37 12.94
N CYS A 63 11.24 -2.07 12.69
CA CYS A 63 10.96 -1.55 11.36
C CYS A 63 12.20 -1.61 10.46
N GLY A 64 12.04 -2.08 9.22
CA GLY A 64 13.11 -2.24 8.23
C GLY A 64 13.65 -3.68 8.13
N VAL A 65 14.68 -3.86 7.30
CA VAL A 65 15.38 -5.14 7.11
C VAL A 65 16.05 -5.51 8.42
N GLN A 66 15.75 -6.69 8.93
CA GLN A 66 16.26 -7.14 10.22
C GLN A 66 17.78 -7.33 10.15
N GLY A 67 18.52 -6.58 10.97
CA GLY A 67 19.98 -6.52 10.95
C GLY A 67 20.55 -5.46 9.99
N GLY A 68 19.69 -4.65 9.35
CA GLY A 68 20.09 -3.71 8.31
C GLY A 68 20.23 -4.37 6.93
N ILE A 69 20.29 -3.55 5.88
CA ILE A 69 20.53 -4.05 4.51
C ILE A 69 21.93 -4.70 4.46
N PRO A 70 22.03 -6.01 4.17
CA PRO A 70 23.30 -6.71 4.16
C PRO A 70 24.09 -6.39 2.88
N GLU A 71 25.42 -6.50 2.96
CA GLU A 71 26.26 -6.58 1.76
C GLU A 71 26.28 -8.03 1.27
N ILE A 72 25.65 -8.27 0.10
CA ILE A 72 25.59 -9.60 -0.51
C ILE A 72 26.72 -9.77 -1.52
N GLU A 73 27.48 -10.86 -1.43
CA GLU A 73 28.54 -11.17 -2.40
C GLU A 73 27.98 -11.42 -3.81
N ALA A 74 28.71 -10.98 -4.83
CA ALA A 74 28.38 -11.28 -6.21
C ALA A 74 28.82 -12.68 -6.60
N VAL A 75 27.87 -13.52 -7.02
CA VAL A 75 28.13 -14.91 -7.41
C VAL A 75 28.18 -15.10 -8.92
N THR A 76 27.59 -14.17 -9.68
CA THR A 76 27.56 -14.22 -11.14
C THR A 76 27.32 -12.84 -11.75
N SER A 77 27.33 -12.77 -13.08
CA SER A 77 26.97 -11.57 -13.84
C SER A 77 25.99 -11.93 -14.95
N ILE A 78 25.24 -10.94 -15.45
CA ILE A 78 24.25 -11.16 -16.50
C ILE A 78 24.88 -11.66 -17.81
N GLU A 79 26.13 -11.27 -18.10
CA GLU A 79 26.87 -11.64 -19.32
C GLU A 79 27.11 -13.14 -19.43
N LYS A 80 27.27 -13.84 -18.29
CA LYS A 80 27.40 -15.30 -18.28
C LYS A 80 26.15 -16.03 -18.78
N PHE A 81 25.02 -15.33 -18.86
CA PHE A 81 23.73 -15.85 -19.33
C PHE A 81 23.30 -15.22 -20.66
N GLY A 82 24.22 -14.54 -21.34
CA GLY A 82 24.00 -13.97 -22.67
C GLY A 82 23.51 -12.52 -22.67
N GLY A 83 23.36 -11.88 -21.51
CA GLY A 83 22.99 -10.46 -21.48
C GLY A 83 24.15 -9.57 -21.86
N LYS A 84 23.89 -8.44 -22.52
CA LYS A 84 24.94 -7.57 -23.05
C LYS A 84 24.48 -6.13 -23.08
N ALA A 85 25.29 -5.26 -22.48
CA ALA A 85 24.98 -3.84 -22.48
C ALA A 85 25.16 -3.20 -23.87
N ASN A 86 24.29 -2.25 -24.18
CA ASN A 86 24.33 -1.32 -25.32
C ASN A 86 24.25 -1.99 -26.70
N ASP A 87 23.56 -3.12 -26.83
CA ASP A 87 23.39 -3.80 -28.11
C ASP A 87 21.95 -3.79 -28.66
N ASP A 88 21.02 -3.16 -27.93
CA ASP A 88 19.60 -3.01 -28.28
C ASP A 88 18.79 -4.32 -28.28
N VAL A 89 19.37 -5.41 -27.75
CA VAL A 89 18.77 -6.75 -27.68
C VAL A 89 18.12 -7.00 -26.31
N ASP A 90 17.06 -7.81 -26.28
CA ASP A 90 16.37 -8.21 -25.03
C ASP A 90 17.27 -9.03 -24.09
N ASP A 91 17.47 -8.51 -22.88
CA ASP A 91 18.21 -9.12 -21.78
C ASP A 91 17.30 -9.80 -20.73
N SER A 92 15.98 -9.74 -20.88
CA SER A 92 15.04 -10.26 -19.88
C SER A 92 15.24 -11.76 -19.59
N GLU A 93 15.48 -12.57 -20.62
CA GLU A 93 15.75 -14.00 -20.45
C GLU A 93 17.10 -14.25 -19.75
N ALA A 94 18.14 -13.48 -20.12
CA ALA A 94 19.46 -13.58 -19.51
C ALA A 94 19.40 -13.23 -18.00
N LEU A 95 18.73 -12.14 -17.64
CA LEU A 95 18.55 -11.73 -16.25
C LEU A 95 17.71 -12.75 -15.46
N SER A 96 16.66 -13.31 -16.07
CA SER A 96 15.84 -14.37 -15.46
C SER A 96 16.68 -15.63 -15.17
N LYS A 97 17.47 -16.10 -16.14
CA LYS A 97 18.38 -17.24 -15.97
C LYS A 97 19.44 -16.99 -14.91
N ALA A 98 20.01 -15.78 -14.87
CA ALA A 98 21.00 -15.40 -13.86
C ALA A 98 20.40 -15.44 -12.44
N CYS A 99 19.18 -14.92 -12.27
CA CYS A 99 18.45 -14.97 -11.00
C CYS A 99 18.14 -16.40 -10.54
N GLU A 100 17.65 -17.26 -11.45
CA GLU A 100 17.37 -18.66 -11.13
C GLU A 100 18.64 -19.44 -10.80
N ALA A 101 19.75 -19.20 -11.50
CA ALA A 101 21.03 -19.83 -11.22
C ALA A 101 21.59 -19.40 -9.86
N ALA A 102 21.57 -18.10 -9.54
CA ALA A 102 22.01 -17.59 -8.25
C ALA A 102 21.17 -18.18 -7.10
N GLY A 103 19.83 -18.13 -7.22
CA GLY A 103 18.95 -18.70 -6.20
C GLY A 103 19.03 -20.23 -6.10
N GLY A 104 19.32 -20.93 -7.21
CA GLY A 104 19.57 -22.37 -7.23
C GLY A 104 20.82 -22.78 -6.44
N ASN A 105 21.80 -21.89 -6.36
CA ASN A 105 23.08 -22.08 -5.68
C ASN A 105 23.13 -21.45 -4.27
N GLY A 106 21.97 -21.21 -3.65
CA GLY A 106 21.87 -20.68 -2.28
C GLY A 106 21.73 -19.17 -2.16
N GLY A 107 21.75 -18.44 -3.29
CA GLY A 107 21.62 -16.98 -3.34
C GLY A 107 22.92 -16.28 -3.73
N GLY A 108 22.84 -14.95 -3.78
CA GLY A 108 23.95 -14.07 -4.16
C GLY A 108 23.49 -12.93 -5.06
N ALA A 109 24.39 -11.97 -5.27
CA ALA A 109 24.16 -10.86 -6.17
C ALA A 109 24.51 -11.23 -7.62
N ILE A 110 23.66 -10.82 -8.55
CA ILE A 110 23.89 -10.80 -9.99
C ILE A 110 24.37 -9.40 -10.33
N LEU A 111 25.58 -9.32 -10.90
CA LEU A 111 26.13 -8.04 -11.34
C LEU A 111 25.65 -7.70 -12.76
N LEU A 112 25.22 -6.45 -12.90
CA LEU A 112 25.05 -5.78 -14.18
C LEU A 112 26.21 -4.79 -14.31
N GLY A 113 26.90 -4.86 -15.45
CA GLY A 113 27.99 -3.97 -15.81
C GLY A 113 27.54 -2.53 -16.06
N GLU A 114 28.47 -1.72 -16.52
CA GLU A 114 28.17 -0.38 -17.00
C GLU A 114 27.55 -0.45 -18.41
N GLY A 115 26.56 0.41 -18.64
CA GLY A 115 25.82 0.50 -19.89
C GLY A 115 24.32 0.29 -19.73
N THR A 116 23.66 0.07 -20.85
CA THR A 116 22.21 -0.01 -20.97
C THR A 116 21.80 -1.43 -21.35
N TYR A 117 21.02 -2.08 -20.49
CA TYR A 117 20.40 -3.38 -20.77
C TYR A 117 18.92 -3.17 -21.04
N TYR A 118 18.35 -3.96 -21.94
CA TYR A 118 16.98 -3.80 -22.38
C TYR A 118 16.13 -4.96 -21.87
N LEU A 119 14.98 -4.64 -21.28
CA LEU A 119 14.05 -5.64 -20.79
C LEU A 119 12.77 -5.56 -21.63
N ASP A 120 12.61 -6.49 -22.56
CA ASP A 120 11.41 -6.56 -23.40
C ASP A 120 10.35 -7.48 -22.79
N ARG A 121 10.65 -8.15 -21.66
CA ARG A 121 9.67 -8.87 -20.82
C ARG A 121 9.91 -8.67 -19.31
N PRO A 122 8.86 -8.78 -18.47
CA PRO A 122 9.02 -8.82 -17.02
C PRO A 122 9.95 -9.93 -16.53
N VAL A 123 10.74 -9.64 -15.50
CA VAL A 123 11.58 -10.63 -14.79
C VAL A 123 10.98 -10.94 -13.43
N THR A 124 10.87 -12.22 -13.08
CA THR A 124 10.32 -12.65 -11.79
C THR A 124 11.29 -13.53 -11.03
N VAL A 125 11.70 -13.06 -9.86
CA VAL A 125 12.56 -13.77 -8.92
C VAL A 125 11.67 -14.51 -7.91
N ARG A 126 11.87 -15.83 -7.79
CA ARG A 126 11.07 -16.70 -6.91
C ARG A 126 11.86 -17.42 -5.83
N ARG A 127 13.16 -17.16 -5.74
CA ARG A 127 14.09 -17.78 -4.81
C ARG A 127 14.63 -16.73 -3.84
N ASP A 128 14.81 -17.14 -2.59
CA ASP A 128 15.34 -16.30 -1.52
C ASP A 128 16.80 -15.91 -1.81
N ASN A 129 17.27 -14.86 -1.14
CA ASN A 129 18.68 -14.41 -1.14
C ASN A 129 19.22 -13.94 -2.51
N VAL A 130 18.35 -13.55 -3.44
CA VAL A 130 18.76 -13.09 -4.78
C VAL A 130 18.78 -11.56 -4.85
N VAL A 131 19.90 -10.99 -5.30
CA VAL A 131 20.05 -9.53 -5.45
C VAL A 131 20.42 -9.18 -6.89
N ILE A 132 19.76 -8.18 -7.47
CA ILE A 132 20.13 -7.59 -8.77
C ILE A 132 20.90 -6.30 -8.50
N ARG A 133 22.17 -6.22 -8.92
CA ARG A 133 23.06 -5.09 -8.56
C ARG A 133 23.74 -4.47 -9.77
N GLY A 134 23.55 -3.16 -9.96
CA GLY A 134 24.30 -2.36 -10.91
C GLY A 134 25.51 -1.64 -10.29
N LYS A 135 26.16 -0.78 -11.09
CA LYS A 135 27.33 0.04 -10.72
C LYS A 135 26.99 1.47 -10.30
N GLY A 136 25.71 1.74 -10.04
CA GLY A 136 25.13 3.04 -9.71
C GLY A 136 24.14 3.51 -10.79
N PRO A 137 23.13 4.33 -10.43
CA PRO A 137 22.08 4.76 -11.37
C PRO A 137 22.58 5.62 -12.54
N ARG A 138 23.79 6.18 -12.47
CA ARG A 138 24.41 6.90 -13.59
C ARG A 138 25.18 6.00 -14.56
N ARG A 139 25.44 4.74 -14.18
CA ARG A 139 26.34 3.82 -14.90
C ARG A 139 25.62 2.59 -15.43
N THR A 140 24.67 2.05 -14.67
CA THR A 140 23.89 0.88 -15.09
C THR A 140 22.44 1.29 -15.29
N ARG A 141 21.93 1.11 -16.52
CA ARG A 141 20.56 1.43 -16.91
C ARG A 141 19.83 0.17 -17.35
N LEU A 142 18.63 -0.01 -16.84
CA LEU A 142 17.64 -0.98 -17.30
C LEU A 142 16.52 -0.22 -18.01
N ILE A 143 16.30 -0.51 -19.29
CA ILE A 143 15.21 0.09 -20.06
C ILE A 143 14.15 -0.97 -20.31
N PHE A 144 13.02 -0.84 -19.64
CA PHE A 144 11.88 -1.75 -19.77
C PHE A 144 10.97 -1.30 -20.91
N ARG A 145 11.01 -2.03 -22.03
CA ARG A 145 10.36 -1.68 -23.30
C ARG A 145 9.18 -2.57 -23.65
N TYR A 146 8.67 -3.36 -22.71
CA TYR A 146 7.53 -4.23 -22.98
C TYR A 146 6.34 -3.44 -23.49
N ALA A 147 5.98 -3.69 -24.75
CA ALA A 147 4.87 -3.05 -25.45
C ALA A 147 3.81 -4.07 -25.86
N VAL A 148 2.56 -3.60 -25.95
CA VAL A 148 1.45 -4.39 -26.50
C VAL A 148 1.24 -3.97 -27.95
N PRO A 149 1.12 -4.89 -28.92
CA PRO A 149 0.91 -4.55 -30.33
C PRO A 149 -0.30 -3.64 -30.57
N GLU A 150 -0.23 -2.84 -31.63
CA GLU A 150 -1.22 -1.79 -31.87
C GLU A 150 -2.59 -2.29 -32.31
N ASN A 151 -2.61 -3.30 -33.17
CA ASN A 151 -3.79 -3.70 -33.94
C ASN A 151 -4.25 -5.13 -33.61
N THR A 152 -3.82 -5.68 -32.47
CA THR A 152 -4.23 -7.02 -32.03
C THR A 152 -4.19 -7.16 -30.51
N VAL A 153 -4.74 -8.28 -30.02
CA VAL A 153 -4.55 -8.78 -28.67
C VAL A 153 -3.43 -9.81 -28.70
N VAL A 154 -2.62 -9.87 -27.64
CA VAL A 154 -1.62 -10.93 -27.48
C VAL A 154 -1.86 -11.74 -26.23
N PHE A 155 -1.55 -13.03 -26.29
CA PHE A 155 -1.44 -13.86 -25.11
C PHE A 155 -0.04 -13.74 -24.53
N TYR A 156 0.04 -13.16 -23.34
CA TYR A 156 1.27 -13.09 -22.58
C TYR A 156 1.66 -14.46 -22.01
N SER A 157 0.64 -15.25 -21.65
CA SER A 157 0.70 -16.67 -21.29
C SER A 157 -0.62 -17.35 -21.67
N PRO A 158 -0.63 -18.60 -22.16
CA PRO A 158 0.53 -19.39 -22.56
C PRO A 158 1.12 -18.93 -23.91
N ALA A 159 2.26 -19.50 -24.31
CA ALA A 159 2.75 -19.36 -25.68
C ALA A 159 1.97 -20.28 -26.65
N ALA A 160 1.96 -19.96 -27.94
CA ALA A 160 1.35 -20.80 -28.97
C ALA A 160 1.90 -22.25 -28.93
N GLY A 161 1.02 -23.23 -29.07
CA GLY A 161 1.32 -24.66 -29.03
C GLY A 161 1.47 -25.26 -27.62
N SER A 162 1.38 -24.45 -26.55
CA SER A 162 1.54 -24.95 -25.18
C SER A 162 0.36 -25.82 -24.73
N THR A 163 0.63 -26.78 -23.84
CA THR A 163 -0.41 -27.51 -23.12
C THR A 163 -0.99 -26.65 -21.99
N VAL A 164 -2.32 -26.57 -21.93
CA VAL A 164 -3.08 -25.81 -20.93
C VAL A 164 -3.83 -26.79 -20.04
N GLY A 165 -3.58 -26.72 -18.74
CA GLY A 165 -4.26 -27.51 -17.72
C GLY A 165 -4.97 -26.64 -16.68
N PRO A 166 -5.66 -27.24 -15.70
CA PRO A 166 -6.47 -26.49 -14.72
C PRO A 166 -5.72 -25.47 -13.87
N ASN A 167 -4.40 -25.55 -13.77
CA ASN A 167 -3.57 -24.59 -13.03
C ASN A 167 -2.74 -23.67 -13.95
N THR A 168 -2.87 -23.79 -15.27
CA THR A 168 -2.22 -22.89 -16.23
C THR A 168 -2.88 -21.52 -16.18
N ARG A 169 -2.06 -20.47 -16.08
CA ARG A 169 -2.50 -19.08 -16.18
C ARG A 169 -2.66 -18.70 -17.65
N ILE A 170 -3.84 -18.20 -18.00
CA ILE A 170 -4.16 -17.71 -19.35
C ILE A 170 -4.35 -16.20 -19.24
N GLU A 171 -3.44 -15.42 -19.80
CA GLU A 171 -3.40 -13.97 -19.68
C GLU A 171 -3.28 -13.30 -21.05
N MET A 172 -4.24 -12.45 -21.37
CA MET A 172 -4.26 -11.64 -22.58
C MET A 172 -3.96 -10.18 -22.26
N HIS A 173 -3.23 -9.52 -23.16
CA HIS A 173 -2.92 -8.10 -23.08
C HIS A 173 -3.50 -7.34 -24.29
N SER A 174 -3.97 -6.12 -24.06
CA SER A 174 -4.43 -5.19 -25.10
C SER A 174 -4.12 -3.74 -24.70
N LYS A 175 -4.19 -2.80 -25.65
CA LYS A 175 -3.93 -1.38 -25.36
C LYS A 175 -4.91 -0.86 -24.30
N PRO A 176 -4.45 -0.08 -23.30
CA PRO A 176 -5.30 0.29 -22.17
C PRO A 176 -6.23 1.48 -22.45
N ALA A 177 -5.85 2.34 -23.40
CA ALA A 177 -6.62 3.55 -23.74
C ALA A 177 -8.03 3.15 -24.22
N ASN A 178 -9.07 3.67 -23.56
CA ASN A 178 -10.48 3.41 -23.85
C ASN A 178 -10.92 1.93 -23.80
N LEU A 179 -10.10 1.01 -23.30
CA LEU A 179 -10.42 -0.41 -23.22
C LEU A 179 -11.62 -0.66 -22.30
N ALA A 180 -12.74 -1.13 -22.82
CA ALA A 180 -13.97 -1.30 -22.06
C ALA A 180 -14.14 -2.72 -21.49
N LYS A 181 -13.70 -3.73 -22.25
CA LYS A 181 -13.91 -5.14 -21.90
C LYS A 181 -12.83 -6.02 -22.52
N MET A 182 -12.49 -7.11 -21.83
CA MET A 182 -11.64 -8.18 -22.35
C MET A 182 -12.31 -9.52 -22.12
N THR A 183 -12.28 -10.40 -23.12
CA THR A 183 -12.90 -11.73 -23.07
C THR A 183 -11.89 -12.76 -23.53
N ILE A 184 -11.72 -13.83 -22.75
CA ILE A 184 -10.89 -14.98 -23.11
C ILE A 184 -11.82 -16.17 -23.38
N MET A 185 -11.57 -16.85 -24.50
CA MET A 185 -12.35 -17.97 -25.00
C MET A 185 -11.43 -19.10 -25.46
N ILE A 186 -11.88 -20.34 -25.36
CA ILE A 186 -11.25 -21.48 -26.03
C ILE A 186 -12.28 -22.05 -27.00
N ASP A 187 -11.94 -22.07 -28.29
CA ASP A 187 -12.87 -22.17 -29.40
C ASP A 187 -14.00 -21.13 -29.20
N ASP A 188 -15.26 -21.55 -29.08
CA ASP A 188 -16.40 -20.67 -28.81
C ASP A 188 -16.74 -20.54 -27.31
N ALA A 189 -16.08 -21.30 -26.43
CA ALA A 189 -16.40 -21.34 -25.01
C ALA A 189 -15.75 -20.18 -24.24
N VAL A 190 -16.55 -19.29 -23.64
CA VAL A 190 -16.04 -18.23 -22.76
C VAL A 190 -15.53 -18.81 -21.45
N ILE A 191 -14.24 -18.56 -21.17
CA ILE A 191 -13.61 -18.97 -19.92
C ILE A 191 -13.49 -17.81 -18.93
N GLY A 192 -13.48 -16.56 -19.41
CA GLY A 192 -13.48 -15.40 -18.52
C GLY A 192 -13.78 -14.09 -19.23
N THR A 193 -14.28 -13.11 -18.47
CA THR A 193 -14.50 -11.75 -18.95
C THR A 193 -14.14 -10.74 -17.87
N TRP A 194 -13.45 -9.69 -18.26
CA TRP A 194 -13.23 -8.49 -17.47
C TRP A 194 -13.95 -7.31 -18.12
N ALA A 195 -14.58 -6.47 -17.31
CA ALA A 195 -15.19 -5.22 -17.75
C ALA A 195 -14.64 -4.05 -16.92
N ARG A 196 -14.50 -2.89 -17.56
CA ARG A 196 -14.00 -1.68 -16.90
C ARG A 196 -14.96 -1.24 -15.78
N GLY A 197 -14.40 -1.02 -14.60
CA GLY A 197 -15.06 -0.43 -13.44
C GLY A 197 -14.33 0.82 -12.94
N LYS A 198 -14.88 1.44 -11.88
CA LYS A 198 -14.38 2.69 -11.28
C LYS A 198 -12.90 2.62 -10.85
N HIS A 199 -12.42 1.43 -10.47
CA HIS A 199 -11.07 1.21 -9.93
C HIS A 199 -10.14 0.48 -10.89
N SER A 200 -10.53 0.35 -12.17
CA SER A 200 -9.74 -0.36 -13.19
C SER A 200 -8.45 0.35 -13.60
N GLY A 201 -8.25 1.62 -13.24
CA GLY A 201 -7.03 2.36 -13.61
C GLY A 201 -6.72 2.28 -15.11
N ASN A 202 -5.44 2.10 -15.44
CA ASN A 202 -4.95 1.94 -16.82
C ASN A 202 -4.76 0.45 -17.18
N THR A 203 -5.67 -0.42 -16.69
CA THR A 203 -5.61 -1.87 -16.95
C THR A 203 -5.43 -2.16 -18.44
N PHE A 204 -4.47 -3.04 -18.74
CA PHE A 204 -4.12 -3.50 -20.08
C PHE A 204 -4.12 -5.03 -20.18
N ASN A 205 -4.32 -5.74 -19.06
CA ASN A 205 -4.29 -7.20 -18.99
C ASN A 205 -5.52 -7.78 -18.31
N PHE A 206 -5.85 -9.01 -18.69
CA PHE A 206 -6.83 -9.84 -17.99
C PHE A 206 -6.34 -11.28 -18.00
N ALA A 207 -6.46 -11.95 -16.84
CA ALA A 207 -6.09 -13.34 -16.68
C ALA A 207 -7.27 -14.18 -16.20
N ALA A 208 -7.40 -15.37 -16.79
CA ALA A 208 -8.24 -16.47 -16.36
C ALA A 208 -7.36 -17.70 -16.03
N SER A 209 -7.98 -18.75 -15.50
CA SER A 209 -7.32 -20.04 -15.27
C SER A 209 -7.80 -21.06 -16.29
N GLY A 210 -6.93 -22.00 -16.68
CA GLY A 210 -7.36 -23.18 -17.42
C GLY A 210 -8.43 -24.00 -16.68
N ARG A 211 -8.57 -23.83 -15.36
CA ARG A 211 -9.69 -24.39 -14.58
C ARG A 211 -11.04 -23.95 -15.11
N ASP A 212 -11.14 -22.72 -15.60
CA ASP A 212 -12.39 -22.12 -16.05
C ASP A 212 -12.90 -22.72 -17.37
N ALA A 213 -12.06 -23.52 -18.03
CA ALA A 213 -12.37 -24.32 -19.22
C ALA A 213 -12.81 -25.77 -18.91
N VAL A 214 -12.51 -26.27 -17.70
CA VAL A 214 -12.82 -27.66 -17.31
C VAL A 214 -14.34 -27.87 -17.35
N GLY A 215 -14.77 -28.88 -18.09
CA GLY A 215 -16.19 -29.20 -18.31
C GLY A 215 -16.90 -28.35 -19.37
N LYS A 216 -16.22 -27.33 -19.93
CA LYS A 216 -16.74 -26.52 -21.06
C LYS A 216 -16.07 -26.86 -22.39
N VAL A 217 -14.83 -27.33 -22.32
CA VAL A 217 -13.97 -27.61 -23.49
C VAL A 217 -13.49 -29.05 -23.40
N THR A 218 -13.48 -29.75 -24.53
CA THR A 218 -12.96 -31.12 -24.63
C THR A 218 -11.44 -31.12 -24.75
N ASN A 219 -10.76 -32.16 -24.24
CA ASN A 219 -9.31 -32.29 -24.38
C ASN A 219 -8.90 -32.32 -25.87
N GLY A 220 -7.64 -31.97 -26.17
CA GLY A 220 -7.06 -31.97 -27.52
C GLY A 220 -6.62 -30.60 -28.01
N GLU A 221 -6.30 -30.50 -29.30
CA GLU A 221 -5.96 -29.22 -29.93
C GLU A 221 -7.16 -28.27 -29.93
N ARG A 222 -6.90 -27.02 -29.56
CA ARG A 222 -7.90 -25.95 -29.44
C ARG A 222 -7.35 -24.62 -29.90
N MET A 223 -8.25 -23.69 -30.20
CA MET A 223 -7.89 -22.29 -30.44
C MET A 223 -8.19 -21.43 -29.21
N LEU A 224 -7.15 -20.86 -28.63
CA LEU A 224 -7.30 -19.88 -27.55
C LEU A 224 -7.45 -18.49 -28.18
N ARG A 225 -8.57 -17.82 -27.89
CA ARG A 225 -8.97 -16.54 -28.49
C ARG A 225 -9.17 -15.46 -27.44
N GLY A 226 -8.58 -14.30 -27.66
CA GLY A 226 -8.73 -13.11 -26.82
C GLY A 226 -9.39 -11.99 -27.61
N VAL A 227 -10.40 -11.34 -27.03
CA VAL A 227 -11.11 -10.21 -27.63
C VAL A 227 -11.10 -9.03 -26.67
N ALA A 228 -10.61 -7.89 -27.13
CA ALA A 228 -10.68 -6.61 -26.44
C ALA A 228 -11.71 -5.72 -27.14
N GLU A 229 -12.66 -5.17 -26.38
CA GLU A 229 -13.69 -4.24 -26.85
C GLU A 229 -13.43 -2.86 -26.25
N TYR A 230 -13.53 -1.82 -27.06
CA TYR A 230 -13.22 -0.43 -26.68
C TYR A 230 -14.49 0.42 -26.58
N ALA A 231 -14.39 1.55 -25.88
CA ALA A 231 -15.54 2.43 -25.61
C ALA A 231 -16.18 3.03 -26.88
N ASP A 232 -15.44 3.08 -28.00
CA ASP A 232 -15.94 3.50 -29.32
C ASP A 232 -16.61 2.37 -30.11
N GLY A 233 -16.69 1.16 -29.54
CA GLY A 233 -17.24 -0.03 -30.18
C GLY A 233 -16.25 -0.81 -31.03
N SER A 234 -15.03 -0.32 -31.23
CA SER A 234 -13.98 -1.06 -31.93
C SER A 234 -13.56 -2.31 -31.15
N LYS A 235 -13.06 -3.32 -31.87
CA LYS A 235 -12.62 -4.59 -31.31
C LYS A 235 -11.27 -4.99 -31.86
N LEU A 236 -10.41 -5.48 -30.98
CA LEU A 236 -9.19 -6.18 -31.34
C LEU A 236 -9.32 -7.64 -30.93
N ALA A 237 -8.81 -8.55 -31.76
CA ALA A 237 -8.78 -9.96 -31.46
C ALA A 237 -7.41 -10.56 -31.79
N GLY A 238 -7.05 -11.62 -31.07
CA GLY A 238 -5.84 -12.39 -31.28
C GLY A 238 -6.07 -13.84 -30.86
N GLU A 239 -5.42 -14.76 -31.56
CA GLU A 239 -5.66 -16.20 -31.44
C GLU A 239 -4.35 -16.98 -31.50
N ILE A 240 -4.23 -18.02 -30.68
CA ILE A 240 -3.09 -18.95 -30.71
C ILE A 240 -3.59 -20.40 -30.60
N PRO A 241 -2.93 -21.36 -31.27
CA PRO A 241 -3.20 -22.78 -31.03
C PRO A 241 -2.71 -23.18 -29.63
N ILE A 242 -3.41 -24.08 -28.96
CA ILE A 242 -3.02 -24.71 -27.69
C ILE A 242 -3.43 -26.19 -27.67
N VAL A 243 -2.92 -26.96 -26.71
CA VAL A 243 -3.45 -28.28 -26.38
C VAL A 243 -4.13 -28.20 -25.02
N PHE A 244 -5.45 -28.35 -24.96
CA PHE A 244 -6.15 -28.41 -23.68
C PHE A 244 -6.11 -29.83 -23.12
N ASP A 245 -5.64 -29.98 -21.88
CA ASP A 245 -5.65 -31.25 -21.15
C ASP A 245 -6.04 -31.02 -19.69
N SER A 246 -7.25 -31.46 -19.33
CA SER A 246 -7.78 -31.40 -17.96
C SER A 246 -6.96 -32.19 -16.92
N ALA A 247 -6.14 -33.15 -17.36
CA ALA A 247 -5.21 -33.89 -16.49
C ALA A 247 -3.85 -33.19 -16.32
N PHE A 248 -3.45 -32.33 -17.26
CA PHE A 248 -2.16 -31.65 -17.21
C PHE A 248 -2.04 -30.76 -15.97
N ARG A 249 -0.84 -30.75 -15.37
CA ARG A 249 -0.49 -29.87 -14.25
C ARG A 249 0.76 -29.09 -14.63
N ASP A 250 0.55 -27.82 -14.90
CA ASP A 250 1.60 -26.92 -15.32
C ASP A 250 2.57 -26.64 -14.16
N SER A 251 3.83 -27.00 -14.37
CA SER A 251 4.90 -26.79 -13.39
C SER A 251 5.69 -25.50 -13.64
N LYS A 252 5.43 -24.80 -14.76
CA LYS A 252 6.20 -23.62 -15.18
C LYS A 252 5.38 -22.36 -14.96
N PRO A 253 5.57 -21.65 -13.83
CA PRO A 253 4.85 -20.41 -13.61
C PRO A 253 5.29 -19.34 -14.61
N ALA A 254 4.34 -18.75 -15.34
CA ALA A 254 4.60 -17.60 -16.20
C ALA A 254 5.25 -16.45 -15.39
N ALA A 255 6.12 -15.67 -16.02
CA ALA A 255 6.65 -14.45 -15.41
C ALA A 255 5.50 -13.49 -15.05
N ASP A 256 5.62 -12.78 -13.95
CA ASP A 256 4.56 -11.93 -13.43
C ASP A 256 4.51 -10.57 -14.15
N SER A 257 3.35 -10.20 -14.69
CA SER A 257 3.15 -8.94 -15.43
C SER A 257 2.94 -7.70 -14.55
N ARG A 258 3.00 -7.82 -13.21
CA ARG A 258 2.74 -6.71 -12.28
C ARG A 258 3.86 -5.66 -12.22
N ALA A 259 5.11 -6.05 -12.51
CA ALA A 259 6.25 -5.14 -12.50
C ALA A 259 7.33 -5.57 -13.51
N ALA A 260 8.18 -4.65 -13.95
CA ALA A 260 9.35 -4.96 -14.74
C ALA A 260 10.26 -5.97 -14.00
N ILE A 261 10.40 -5.81 -12.68
CA ILE A 261 11.06 -6.76 -11.79
C ILE A 261 10.14 -7.09 -10.62
N THR A 262 9.74 -8.35 -10.49
CA THR A 262 8.93 -8.84 -9.38
C THR A 262 9.71 -9.84 -8.53
N PHE A 263 9.86 -9.55 -7.24
CA PHE A 263 10.27 -10.53 -6.23
C PHE A 263 9.00 -11.15 -5.64
N ALA A 264 8.73 -12.42 -5.96
CA ALA A 264 7.44 -13.05 -5.74
C ALA A 264 7.51 -14.20 -4.72
N GLY A 265 7.03 -13.94 -3.50
CA GLY A 265 6.68 -14.98 -2.54
C GLY A 265 5.37 -15.68 -2.95
N LYS A 266 5.20 -16.93 -2.51
CA LYS A 266 3.98 -17.71 -2.80
C LYS A 266 2.75 -17.19 -2.06
N GLY A 267 2.94 -16.49 -0.94
CA GLY A 267 1.84 -15.98 -0.10
C GLY A 267 1.23 -17.07 0.78
N THR A 268 -0.06 -16.94 1.11
CA THR A 268 -0.72 -17.84 2.07
C THR A 268 -0.90 -19.26 1.52
N ILE A 269 -0.73 -20.25 2.37
CA ILE A 269 -0.86 -21.68 2.08
C ILE A 269 -1.59 -22.41 3.21
N GLY A 270 -2.06 -23.62 2.91
CA GLY A 270 -2.74 -24.45 3.90
C GLY A 270 -4.08 -23.88 4.37
N ARG A 271 -4.62 -24.48 5.43
CA ARG A 271 -5.94 -24.10 5.97
C ARG A 271 -5.87 -22.88 6.87
N ARG A 272 -7.02 -22.23 7.06
CA ARG A 272 -7.22 -21.16 8.05
C ARG A 272 -7.49 -21.79 9.42
N LEU A 273 -6.75 -21.39 10.44
CA LEU A 273 -6.89 -21.84 11.82
C LEU A 273 -7.52 -20.71 12.63
N LYS A 274 -8.75 -20.91 13.10
CA LYS A 274 -9.49 -19.87 13.84
C LYS A 274 -8.86 -19.62 15.20
N LEU A 275 -8.97 -18.38 15.67
CA LEU A 275 -8.69 -18.05 17.06
C LEU A 275 -9.79 -18.65 17.97
N GLU A 276 -9.39 -19.17 19.12
CA GLU A 276 -10.29 -19.66 20.18
C GLU A 276 -10.54 -18.58 21.26
N ALA A 277 -9.66 -17.58 21.35
CA ALA A 277 -9.80 -16.40 22.19
C ALA A 277 -9.39 -15.15 21.42
N ASP A 278 -9.92 -13.98 21.80
CA ASP A 278 -9.57 -12.70 21.16
C ASP A 278 -8.06 -12.47 21.22
N GLY A 279 -7.45 -12.13 20.07
CA GLY A 279 -6.08 -11.63 20.05
C GLY A 279 -6.10 -10.15 20.44
N ARG A 280 -5.66 -9.81 21.65
CA ARG A 280 -5.66 -8.43 22.14
C ARG A 280 -4.38 -7.72 21.68
N ARG A 281 -4.45 -6.40 21.51
CA ARG A 281 -3.26 -5.59 21.27
C ARG A 281 -2.23 -5.85 22.38
N GLY A 282 -0.98 -6.08 21.99
CA GLY A 282 0.10 -6.43 22.90
C GLY A 282 0.32 -7.92 23.11
N ASP A 283 -0.65 -8.78 22.76
CA ASP A 283 -0.52 -10.22 22.95
C ASP A 283 0.61 -10.78 22.08
N MET A 284 1.38 -11.69 22.67
CA MET A 284 2.41 -12.49 22.00
C MET A 284 2.08 -13.99 22.00
N LYS A 285 0.91 -14.36 22.55
CA LYS A 285 0.39 -15.73 22.57
C LYS A 285 -1.01 -15.74 21.99
N LEU A 286 -1.23 -16.59 20.99
CA LEU A 286 -2.50 -16.72 20.27
C LEU A 286 -3.08 -18.10 20.58
N LYS A 287 -4.28 -18.15 21.15
CA LYS A 287 -5.01 -19.40 21.37
C LYS A 287 -5.81 -19.74 20.11
N LEU A 288 -5.54 -20.90 19.50
CA LEU A 288 -6.15 -21.36 18.26
C LEU A 288 -7.06 -22.55 18.50
N THR A 289 -8.01 -22.81 17.61
CA THR A 289 -8.82 -24.03 17.68
C THR A 289 -8.01 -25.30 17.39
N SER A 290 -6.89 -25.17 16.65
CA SER A 290 -5.92 -26.22 16.37
C SER A 290 -4.60 -25.60 15.91
N THR A 291 -3.49 -26.27 16.20
CA THR A 291 -2.14 -25.94 15.71
C THR A 291 -1.63 -26.91 14.65
N GLU A 292 -2.43 -27.91 14.25
CA GLU A 292 -2.03 -28.88 13.24
C GLU A 292 -1.72 -28.16 11.90
N GLY A 293 -0.55 -28.48 11.35
CA GLY A 293 0.02 -27.87 10.16
C GLY A 293 0.95 -26.67 10.42
N LEU A 294 1.11 -26.24 11.68
CA LEU A 294 2.09 -25.22 12.09
C LEU A 294 3.32 -25.85 12.75
N SER A 295 4.44 -25.16 12.63
CA SER A 295 5.70 -25.49 13.30
C SER A 295 6.42 -24.21 13.75
N VAL A 296 7.32 -24.33 14.73
CA VAL A 296 8.21 -23.23 15.11
C VAL A 296 9.05 -22.81 13.90
N GLY A 297 9.17 -21.50 13.67
CA GLY A 297 9.80 -20.91 12.49
C GLY A 297 8.82 -20.61 11.34
N ASP A 298 7.59 -21.12 11.39
CA ASP A 298 6.60 -20.81 10.36
C ASP A 298 6.23 -19.32 10.34
N CYS A 299 6.08 -18.80 9.14
CA CYS A 299 5.50 -17.48 8.92
C CYS A 299 3.99 -17.60 8.82
N ILE A 300 3.27 -16.77 9.58
CA ILE A 300 1.82 -16.76 9.63
C ILE A 300 1.28 -15.35 9.38
N ARG A 301 0.10 -15.28 8.78
CA ARG A 301 -0.72 -14.07 8.68
C ARG A 301 -1.89 -14.25 9.62
N ILE A 302 -2.11 -13.27 10.49
CA ILE A 302 -3.36 -13.13 11.23
C ILE A 302 -4.27 -12.16 10.47
N ASP A 303 -5.55 -12.50 10.35
CA ASP A 303 -6.56 -11.73 9.64
C ASP A 303 -7.82 -11.60 10.51
N GLY A 304 -8.32 -10.37 10.61
CA GLY A 304 -9.62 -10.04 11.22
C GLY A 304 -10.61 -9.62 10.13
N PRO A 305 -11.49 -10.53 9.66
CA PRO A 305 -12.40 -10.26 8.55
C PRO A 305 -13.21 -8.98 8.72
N ALA A 306 -13.49 -8.28 7.62
CA ALA A 306 -14.33 -7.08 7.61
C ALA A 306 -15.83 -7.46 7.64
N THR A 307 -16.28 -7.99 8.78
CA THR A 307 -17.67 -8.38 9.02
C THR A 307 -18.61 -7.18 9.02
N GLU A 308 -19.91 -7.41 8.84
CA GLU A 308 -20.93 -6.35 8.97
C GLU A 308 -20.91 -5.70 10.37
N ARG A 309 -20.62 -6.48 11.41
CA ARG A 309 -20.40 -5.96 12.77
C ARG A 309 -19.25 -4.96 12.79
N TRP A 310 -18.09 -5.32 12.23
CA TRP A 310 -16.91 -4.46 12.18
C TRP A 310 -17.15 -3.19 11.33
N LYS A 311 -17.78 -3.34 10.16
CA LYS A 311 -18.12 -2.20 9.29
C LYS A 311 -19.06 -1.23 10.00
N LYS A 312 -20.10 -1.74 10.68
CA LYS A 312 -21.01 -0.91 11.50
C LYS A 312 -20.25 -0.19 12.62
N LEU A 313 -19.39 -0.90 13.34
CA LEU A 313 -18.59 -0.34 14.44
C LEU A 313 -17.69 0.81 13.96
N THR A 314 -17.11 0.69 12.76
CA THR A 314 -16.20 1.67 12.16
C THR A 314 -16.89 2.63 11.19
N LYS A 315 -18.23 2.62 11.11
CA LYS A 315 -19.02 3.42 10.15
C LYS A 315 -18.49 3.29 8.70
N ASN A 316 -17.91 2.15 8.35
CA ASN A 316 -17.20 1.95 7.09
C ASN A 316 -18.18 1.66 5.95
N ALA A 317 -18.27 2.58 4.99
CA ALA A 317 -19.07 2.44 3.78
C ALA A 317 -18.38 1.62 2.68
N CYS A 318 -17.08 1.37 2.78
CA CYS A 318 -16.33 0.60 1.79
C CYS A 318 -16.59 -0.89 1.96
N LEU A 319 -17.14 -1.49 0.91
CA LEU A 319 -17.62 -2.88 0.90
C LEU A 319 -16.54 -3.90 0.50
N TRP A 320 -15.31 -3.44 0.25
CA TRP A 320 -14.21 -4.27 -0.25
C TRP A 320 -12.89 -3.95 0.44
N GLY A 321 -11.90 -4.82 0.21
CA GLY A 321 -10.54 -4.66 0.70
C GLY A 321 -10.24 -5.34 2.04
N SER A 322 -9.08 -5.02 2.60
CA SER A 322 -8.52 -5.69 3.78
C SER A 322 -8.09 -4.66 4.81
N TYR A 323 -8.61 -4.79 6.04
CA TYR A 323 -8.50 -3.75 7.08
C TYR A 323 -7.61 -4.19 8.26
N ARG A 324 -7.75 -5.45 8.70
CA ARG A 324 -7.02 -5.95 9.86
C ARG A 324 -6.22 -7.17 9.47
N MET A 325 -4.93 -6.96 9.24
CA MET A 325 -3.97 -8.02 8.92
C MET A 325 -2.64 -7.70 9.58
N TYR A 326 -1.92 -8.73 9.97
CA TYR A 326 -0.54 -8.62 10.43
C TYR A 326 0.21 -9.94 10.16
N GLU A 327 1.52 -9.86 9.96
CA GLU A 327 2.36 -11.01 9.69
C GLU A 327 3.42 -11.22 10.77
N LEU A 328 3.62 -12.48 11.17
CA LEU A 328 4.34 -12.90 12.36
C LEU A 328 5.12 -14.20 12.13
N VAL A 329 6.11 -14.46 12.97
CA VAL A 329 6.82 -15.74 13.04
C VAL A 329 6.40 -16.50 14.28
N VAL A 330 6.10 -17.79 14.13
CA VAL A 330 5.86 -18.71 15.24
C VAL A 330 7.18 -18.99 15.96
N THR A 331 7.25 -18.70 17.25
CA THR A 331 8.43 -18.92 18.10
C THR A 331 8.24 -20.04 19.12
N GLY A 332 7.00 -20.48 19.35
CA GLY A 332 6.70 -21.60 20.24
C GLY A 332 5.30 -22.15 20.00
N ILE A 333 5.09 -23.43 20.25
CA ILE A 333 3.78 -24.09 20.19
C ILE A 333 3.63 -24.94 21.46
N GLU A 334 2.56 -24.72 22.20
CA GLU A 334 2.20 -25.48 23.39
C GLU A 334 0.70 -25.81 23.33
N GLY A 335 0.39 -27.07 23.02
CA GLY A 335 -0.97 -27.49 22.67
C GLY A 335 -1.54 -26.64 21.54
N ASN A 336 -2.66 -25.96 21.84
CA ASN A 336 -3.36 -25.07 20.92
C ASN A 336 -2.91 -23.60 21.00
N THR A 337 -1.87 -23.29 21.78
CA THR A 337 -1.35 -21.93 21.92
C THR A 337 -0.09 -21.75 21.10
N VAL A 338 -0.06 -20.70 20.29
CA VAL A 338 1.08 -20.30 19.47
C VAL A 338 1.72 -19.06 20.09
N THR A 339 3.01 -19.11 20.39
CA THR A 339 3.81 -17.93 20.74
C THR A 339 4.38 -17.31 19.48
N VAL A 340 4.35 -15.98 19.37
CA VAL A 340 4.81 -15.23 18.19
C VAL A 340 5.95 -14.26 18.52
N ASN A 341 6.73 -13.88 17.52
CA ASN A 341 7.94 -13.08 17.69
C ASN A 341 7.70 -11.59 17.99
N GLN A 342 6.49 -11.07 17.81
CA GLN A 342 6.15 -9.66 18.01
C GLN A 342 4.73 -9.52 18.58
N PRO A 343 4.46 -8.47 19.36
CA PRO A 343 3.12 -8.20 19.88
C PRO A 343 2.15 -7.86 18.75
N LEU A 344 0.88 -8.22 18.93
CA LEU A 344 -0.20 -7.72 18.08
C LEU A 344 -0.30 -6.19 18.19
N ARG A 345 -0.43 -5.51 17.06
CA ARG A 345 -0.56 -4.04 16.98
C ARG A 345 -1.99 -3.53 17.22
N ILE A 346 -2.97 -4.39 16.95
CA ILE A 346 -4.40 -4.13 17.08
C ILE A 346 -5.11 -5.42 17.51
N GLU A 347 -6.39 -5.33 17.81
CA GLU A 347 -7.23 -6.44 18.22
C GLU A 347 -7.73 -7.30 17.04
N PHE A 348 -7.83 -8.61 17.28
CA PHE A 348 -8.38 -9.63 16.38
C PHE A 348 -9.47 -10.44 17.09
N PRO A 349 -10.73 -9.95 17.09
CA PRO A 349 -11.83 -10.56 17.83
C PRO A 349 -12.35 -11.86 17.20
N ILE A 350 -12.65 -12.88 18.01
CA ILE A 350 -13.22 -14.14 17.54
C ILE A 350 -14.64 -13.98 16.98
N ILE A 351 -15.37 -12.96 17.45
CA ILE A 351 -16.71 -12.62 16.93
C ILE A 351 -16.68 -12.23 15.45
N ASP A 352 -15.52 -11.79 14.94
CA ASP A 352 -15.32 -11.49 13.52
C ASP A 352 -14.79 -12.69 12.72
N GLY A 353 -14.61 -13.84 13.36
CA GLY A 353 -14.01 -15.03 12.76
C GLY A 353 -12.52 -14.88 12.48
N ALA A 354 -11.79 -14.16 13.35
CA ALA A 354 -10.36 -13.99 13.22
C ALA A 354 -9.61 -15.33 13.14
N TYR A 355 -8.59 -15.38 12.29
CA TYR A 355 -7.84 -16.62 12.03
C TYR A 355 -6.37 -16.33 11.74
N VAL A 356 -5.55 -17.36 11.87
CA VAL A 356 -4.18 -17.41 11.33
C VAL A 356 -4.10 -18.33 10.13
N GLN A 357 -3.21 -18.03 9.20
CA GLN A 357 -2.89 -18.90 8.06
C GLN A 357 -1.40 -18.86 7.78
N LYS A 358 -0.79 -20.02 7.51
CA LYS A 358 0.61 -20.12 7.13
C LYS A 358 0.86 -19.37 5.81
N LEU A 359 2.03 -18.77 5.64
CA LEU A 359 2.46 -18.18 4.38
C LEU A 359 3.93 -18.51 4.07
N LEU A 360 4.25 -18.46 2.78
CA LEU A 360 5.59 -18.64 2.26
C LEU A 360 6.02 -17.33 1.55
N PRO A 361 6.71 -16.43 2.26
CA PRO A 361 7.24 -15.22 1.66
C PRO A 361 8.51 -15.53 0.86
N ILE A 362 8.87 -14.63 -0.05
CA ILE A 362 10.23 -14.55 -0.59
C ILE A 362 11.07 -13.73 0.37
N ARG A 363 12.31 -14.13 0.64
CA ARG A 363 13.15 -13.51 1.67
C ARG A 363 14.46 -12.98 1.14
N ARG A 364 14.95 -11.92 1.79
CA ARG A 364 16.34 -11.43 1.64
C ARG A 364 16.74 -11.13 0.20
N CYS A 365 15.79 -10.66 -0.60
CA CYS A 365 16.04 -10.29 -1.99
C CYS A 365 16.16 -8.79 -2.14
N GLY A 366 16.89 -8.33 -3.16
CA GLY A 366 17.06 -6.90 -3.34
C GLY A 366 17.40 -6.44 -4.74
N ILE A 367 17.29 -5.14 -4.94
CA ILE A 367 17.73 -4.44 -6.14
C ILE A 367 18.55 -3.22 -5.74
N GLU A 368 19.72 -3.06 -6.36
CA GLU A 368 20.73 -2.11 -5.88
C GLU A 368 21.40 -1.35 -7.02
N GLY A 369 21.61 -0.05 -6.80
CA GLY A 369 22.58 0.75 -7.55
C GLY A 369 22.35 0.76 -9.06
N LEU A 370 21.14 1.05 -9.52
CA LEU A 370 20.83 1.10 -10.94
C LEU A 370 19.70 2.07 -11.26
N TYR A 371 19.59 2.41 -12.54
CA TYR A 371 18.50 3.18 -13.10
C TYR A 371 17.52 2.23 -13.81
N LEU A 372 16.22 2.47 -13.65
CA LEU A 372 15.15 1.76 -14.33
C LEU A 372 14.22 2.78 -14.99
N GLU A 373 13.95 2.61 -16.28
CA GLU A 373 12.99 3.41 -17.02
C GLU A 373 11.99 2.51 -17.74
N GLN A 374 10.70 2.82 -17.63
CA GLN A 374 9.68 2.16 -18.43
C GLN A 374 9.26 3.08 -19.58
N THR A 375 9.32 2.59 -20.82
CA THR A 375 9.06 3.41 -22.01
C THR A 375 7.58 3.47 -22.37
N GLU A 376 6.80 2.48 -21.95
CA GLU A 376 5.40 2.33 -22.34
C GLU A 376 4.43 2.78 -21.25
N ASN A 377 3.31 3.40 -21.64
CA ASN A 377 2.20 3.72 -20.73
C ASN A 377 1.32 2.49 -20.45
N LEU A 378 1.93 1.45 -19.89
CA LEU A 378 1.25 0.26 -19.39
C LEU A 378 1.20 0.31 -17.87
N TRP A 379 0.16 -0.27 -17.27
CA TRP A 379 -0.03 -0.26 -15.82
C TRP A 379 0.82 -1.30 -15.08
N ILE A 380 2.13 -1.23 -15.31
CA ILE A 380 3.18 -2.10 -14.79
C ILE A 380 4.02 -1.28 -13.80
N SER A 381 4.42 -1.87 -12.68
CA SER A 381 5.30 -1.20 -11.72
C SER A 381 6.77 -1.33 -12.12
N GLY A 382 7.67 -0.51 -11.59
CA GLY A 382 9.11 -0.70 -11.78
C GLY A 382 9.58 -1.97 -11.06
N VAL A 383 9.50 -1.95 -9.73
CA VAL A 383 9.90 -3.06 -8.85
C VAL A 383 8.81 -3.35 -7.82
N ILE A 384 8.45 -4.62 -7.64
CA ILE A 384 7.54 -5.06 -6.58
C ILE A 384 8.17 -6.15 -5.71
N PHE A 385 8.07 -5.98 -4.39
CA PHE A 385 8.23 -7.05 -3.40
C PHE A 385 6.84 -7.57 -3.00
N TYR A 386 6.44 -8.72 -3.55
CA TYR A 386 5.12 -9.31 -3.34
C TYR A 386 5.22 -10.51 -2.40
N ASN A 387 4.56 -10.45 -1.24
CA ASN A 387 4.85 -11.40 -0.14
C ASN A 387 6.37 -11.43 0.17
N GLY A 388 7.01 -10.26 0.16
CA GLY A 388 8.45 -10.11 0.38
C GLY A 388 8.77 -9.82 1.83
N TRP A 389 9.73 -10.53 2.40
CA TRP A 389 10.22 -10.33 3.77
C TRP A 389 11.71 -9.99 3.77
N ASN A 390 12.13 -9.00 4.56
CA ASN A 390 13.54 -8.58 4.59
C ASN A 390 14.09 -8.27 3.19
N CYS A 391 13.26 -7.70 2.30
CA CYS A 391 13.68 -7.36 0.95
C CYS A 391 13.98 -5.86 0.84
N TRP A 392 14.79 -5.44 -0.13
CA TRP A 392 15.17 -4.04 -0.22
C TRP A 392 15.41 -3.50 -1.62
N ALA A 393 15.18 -2.20 -1.78
CA ALA A 393 15.74 -1.42 -2.88
C ALA A 393 16.70 -0.37 -2.30
N LYS A 394 17.93 -0.30 -2.82
CA LYS A 394 18.95 0.64 -2.35
C LYS A 394 19.63 1.37 -3.50
N GLY A 395 19.64 2.70 -3.50
CA GLY A 395 20.37 3.45 -4.53
C GLY A 395 19.77 3.30 -5.93
N VAL A 396 18.45 3.15 -6.03
CA VAL A 396 17.74 2.92 -7.30
C VAL A 396 17.04 4.19 -7.76
N THR A 397 17.21 4.53 -9.03
CA THR A 397 16.43 5.58 -9.69
C THR A 397 15.39 4.94 -10.60
N VAL A 398 14.11 5.32 -10.45
CA VAL A 398 13.04 4.90 -11.36
C VAL A 398 12.49 6.11 -12.09
N LYS A 399 12.51 6.08 -13.42
CA LYS A 399 11.88 7.08 -14.29
C LYS A 399 10.61 6.49 -14.90
N LYS A 400 9.51 7.24 -14.85
CA LYS A 400 8.25 6.91 -15.54
C LYS A 400 7.72 5.51 -15.23
N CYS A 401 7.42 5.21 -13.97
CA CYS A 401 6.73 3.96 -13.65
C CYS A 401 5.30 3.95 -14.24
N GLY A 402 4.80 2.77 -14.62
CA GLY A 402 3.41 2.62 -15.06
C GLY A 402 2.40 2.69 -13.90
N ARG A 403 2.70 2.01 -12.79
CA ARG A 403 1.86 1.98 -11.58
C ARG A 403 2.59 2.44 -10.32
N PHE A 404 3.58 1.70 -9.85
CA PHE A 404 4.39 2.09 -8.68
C PHE A 404 5.87 2.06 -9.07
N PRO A 405 6.73 2.94 -8.53
CA PRO A 405 8.16 2.92 -8.85
C PRO A 405 8.85 1.72 -8.21
N VAL A 406 8.98 1.72 -6.88
CA VAL A 406 9.35 0.58 -6.06
C VAL A 406 8.29 0.44 -4.97
N TYR A 407 7.77 -0.77 -4.77
CA TYR A 407 6.61 -0.95 -3.90
C TYR A 407 6.61 -2.30 -3.16
N GLY A 408 6.18 -2.28 -1.89
CA GLY A 408 5.86 -3.49 -1.13
C GLY A 408 4.36 -3.78 -1.17
N SER A 409 4.00 -5.05 -1.36
CA SER A 409 2.62 -5.52 -1.27
C SER A 409 2.56 -6.83 -0.51
N MET A 410 1.77 -6.90 0.57
CA MET A 410 1.76 -8.04 1.50
C MET A 410 3.17 -8.31 2.06
N ALA A 411 3.93 -7.27 2.40
CA ALA A 411 5.37 -7.37 2.69
C ALA A 411 5.70 -7.10 4.17
N LYS A 412 6.83 -7.60 4.64
CA LYS A 412 7.29 -7.38 6.02
C LYS A 412 8.76 -7.03 6.07
N TRP A 413 9.18 -6.14 6.97
CA TRP A 413 10.60 -5.82 7.18
C TRP A 413 11.33 -5.41 5.90
N CYS A 414 10.64 -4.77 4.97
CA CYS A 414 11.26 -4.33 3.72
C CYS A 414 11.82 -2.90 3.84
N GLU A 415 12.85 -2.59 3.06
CA GLU A 415 13.47 -1.28 3.01
C GLU A 415 13.52 -0.67 1.61
N ILE A 416 13.15 0.61 1.49
CA ILE A 416 13.43 1.42 0.29
C ILE A 416 14.32 2.56 0.75
N ARG A 417 15.60 2.54 0.36
CA ARG A 417 16.62 3.47 0.86
C ARG A 417 17.42 4.13 -0.25
N ASP A 418 17.69 5.43 -0.11
CA ASP A 418 18.55 6.19 -1.03
C ASP A 418 18.05 6.13 -2.49
N CYS A 419 16.74 6.22 -2.71
CA CYS A 419 16.12 6.07 -4.04
C CYS A 419 15.55 7.39 -4.56
N VAL A 420 15.47 7.50 -5.90
CA VAL A 420 14.84 8.64 -6.58
C VAL A 420 13.74 8.15 -7.51
N PHE A 421 12.53 8.66 -7.37
CA PHE A 421 11.39 8.29 -8.22
C PHE A 421 10.88 9.51 -8.99
N ASP A 422 11.12 9.50 -10.29
CA ASP A 422 10.82 10.61 -11.17
C ASP A 422 9.66 10.24 -12.11
N ASP A 423 8.48 10.72 -11.75
CA ASP A 423 7.28 10.71 -12.58
C ASP A 423 6.67 9.32 -12.83
N ALA A 424 5.40 9.31 -13.22
CA ALA A 424 4.63 8.13 -13.58
C ALA A 424 3.82 8.38 -14.86
N TRP A 425 3.67 7.35 -15.69
CA TRP A 425 2.87 7.44 -16.91
C TRP A 425 1.40 7.70 -16.61
N PHE A 426 0.82 6.92 -15.70
CA PHE A 426 -0.59 7.00 -15.38
C PHE A 426 -0.84 7.50 -13.95
N LYS A 427 -1.49 8.65 -13.87
CA LYS A 427 -1.89 9.34 -12.63
C LYS A 427 -3.41 9.45 -12.48
N GLY A 428 -4.16 8.52 -13.06
CA GLY A 428 -5.62 8.45 -12.93
C GLY A 428 -6.09 7.65 -11.70
N GLY A 429 -7.32 7.12 -11.75
CA GLY A 429 -7.89 6.27 -10.69
C GLY A 429 -7.22 4.90 -10.55
N GLY A 430 -7.67 4.08 -9.59
CA GLY A 430 -7.26 2.66 -9.47
C GLY A 430 -6.04 2.36 -8.59
N GLY A 431 -5.49 3.35 -7.87
CA GLY A 431 -4.34 3.13 -6.97
C GLY A 431 -3.03 3.06 -7.75
N THR A 432 -2.49 4.22 -8.12
CA THR A 432 -1.36 4.36 -9.05
C THR A 432 -0.55 5.61 -8.74
N ALA A 433 0.72 5.62 -9.17
CA ALA A 433 1.73 6.63 -8.92
C ALA A 433 1.96 6.88 -7.42
N TYR A 434 2.13 5.80 -6.66
CA TYR A 434 2.28 5.84 -5.21
C TYR A 434 3.70 5.49 -4.77
N THR A 435 4.18 6.20 -3.75
CA THR A 435 5.41 5.86 -3.02
C THR A 435 5.07 5.60 -1.57
N GLY A 436 5.11 4.32 -1.17
CA GLY A 436 4.60 3.91 0.14
C GLY A 436 4.38 2.41 0.26
N TRP A 437 3.41 2.04 1.10
CA TRP A 437 3.19 0.66 1.52
C TRP A 437 1.73 0.20 1.36
N ASP A 438 1.52 -1.03 0.86
CA ASP A 438 0.21 -1.71 0.79
C ASP A 438 0.25 -3.03 1.55
N ARG A 439 -0.57 -3.16 2.62
CA ARG A 439 -0.58 -4.36 3.48
C ARG A 439 0.86 -4.74 3.84
N CYS A 440 1.63 -3.77 4.30
CA CYS A 440 3.01 -4.00 4.72
C CYS A 440 3.16 -3.74 6.21
N TRP A 441 4.10 -4.46 6.81
CA TRP A 441 4.27 -4.50 8.25
C TRP A 441 5.72 -4.26 8.63
N ASP A 442 5.96 -3.28 9.49
CA ASP A 442 7.30 -2.97 9.98
C ASP A 442 8.31 -2.69 8.85
N CYS A 443 7.88 -1.98 7.81
CA CYS A 443 8.71 -1.63 6.64
C CYS A 443 9.17 -0.16 6.68
N LEU A 444 10.37 0.11 6.16
CA LEU A 444 11.04 1.41 6.26
C LEU A 444 11.29 2.02 4.88
N ILE A 445 10.87 3.27 4.69
CA ILE A 445 11.34 4.13 3.60
C ILE A 445 12.24 5.20 4.23
N GLU A 446 13.46 5.35 3.72
CA GLU A 446 14.43 6.30 4.25
C GLU A 446 15.22 6.97 3.13
N ASN A 447 15.35 8.31 3.19
CA ASN A 447 16.14 9.05 2.20
C ASN A 447 15.68 8.80 0.76
N VAL A 448 14.37 8.96 0.53
CA VAL A 448 13.77 8.85 -0.80
C VAL A 448 13.33 10.23 -1.27
N GLU A 449 13.59 10.52 -2.54
CA GLU A 449 13.15 11.74 -3.21
C GLU A 449 12.20 11.40 -4.35
N THR A 450 11.07 12.11 -4.45
CA THR A 450 10.08 11.85 -5.50
C THR A 450 9.68 13.11 -6.22
N PHE A 451 9.38 12.98 -7.52
CA PHE A 451 8.86 14.07 -8.35
C PHE A 451 7.58 13.64 -9.04
N LYS A 452 6.54 14.48 -8.96
CA LYS A 452 5.31 14.35 -9.75
C LYS A 452 4.64 12.99 -9.57
N MET A 453 4.72 12.43 -8.37
CA MET A 453 3.92 11.27 -7.98
C MET A 453 2.52 11.73 -7.58
N ARG A 454 1.58 10.80 -7.43
CA ARG A 454 0.24 11.14 -6.92
C ARG A 454 0.28 11.33 -5.42
N HIS A 455 0.56 10.24 -4.71
CA HIS A 455 0.52 10.18 -3.26
C HIS A 455 1.86 9.64 -2.78
N ALA A 456 2.62 10.50 -2.13
CA ALA A 456 3.97 10.25 -1.64
C ALA A 456 4.24 11.25 -0.51
N PRO A 457 4.42 10.79 0.75
CA PRO A 457 4.41 9.41 1.21
C PRO A 457 3.00 8.79 1.29
N LEU A 458 2.91 7.45 1.30
CA LEU A 458 1.62 6.74 1.35
C LEU A 458 1.63 5.53 2.30
N PHE A 459 0.53 5.35 3.04
CA PHE A 459 0.10 4.05 3.56
C PHE A 459 -1.27 3.68 2.99
N GLN A 460 -1.48 2.41 2.66
CA GLN A 460 -2.78 1.91 2.25
C GLN A 460 -3.06 0.49 2.77
N TRP A 461 -4.35 0.22 2.95
CA TRP A 461 -4.89 -1.01 3.50
C TRP A 461 -4.33 -1.30 4.89
N ALA A 462 -4.24 -2.57 5.29
CA ALA A 462 -3.77 -2.97 6.61
C ALA A 462 -2.27 -2.70 6.89
N ALA A 463 -1.65 -1.70 6.24
CA ALA A 463 -0.27 -1.34 6.50
C ALA A 463 -0.11 -0.80 7.94
N SER A 464 0.82 -1.37 8.70
CA SER A 464 1.04 -0.99 10.10
C SER A 464 2.48 -1.11 10.57
N GLY A 465 2.84 -0.30 11.58
CA GLY A 465 4.19 -0.28 12.13
C GLY A 465 5.27 0.20 11.15
N CYS A 466 4.88 0.74 10.00
CA CYS A 466 5.82 1.19 8.97
C CYS A 466 6.32 2.60 9.27
N VAL A 467 7.54 2.90 8.83
CA VAL A 467 8.20 4.20 9.01
C VAL A 467 8.56 4.76 7.65
N ILE A 468 8.25 6.03 7.41
CA ILE A 468 8.73 6.80 6.26
C ILE A 468 9.47 8.03 6.80
N ARG A 469 10.77 8.15 6.52
CA ARG A 469 11.59 9.17 7.17
C ARG A 469 12.65 9.82 6.29
N LYS A 470 13.01 11.06 6.64
CA LYS A 470 14.09 11.82 5.97
C LYS A 470 13.94 11.83 4.44
N SER A 471 12.71 12.00 3.96
CA SER A 471 12.39 11.94 2.54
C SER A 471 11.81 13.26 2.06
N VAL A 472 11.92 13.52 0.76
CA VAL A 472 11.42 14.74 0.12
C VAL A 472 10.44 14.35 -0.99
N PHE A 473 9.25 14.92 -0.94
CA PHE A 473 8.16 14.58 -1.84
C PHE A 473 7.68 15.83 -2.58
N HIS A 474 8.21 16.00 -3.79
CA HIS A 474 7.87 17.13 -4.65
C HIS A 474 6.58 16.86 -5.41
N GLU A 475 5.68 17.82 -5.35
CA GLU A 475 4.44 17.85 -6.12
C GLU A 475 3.50 16.67 -5.81
N SER A 476 3.48 16.20 -4.55
CA SER A 476 2.67 15.07 -4.07
C SER A 476 2.10 15.35 -2.68
N ASP A 477 0.93 14.80 -2.39
CA ASP A 477 0.36 14.83 -1.03
C ASP A 477 0.74 13.57 -0.24
N GLY A 478 0.87 13.71 1.08
CA GLY A 478 1.03 12.57 1.98
C GLY A 478 -0.32 11.92 2.31
N GLN A 479 -0.44 10.59 2.32
CA GLN A 479 -1.75 9.97 2.58
C GLN A 479 -1.75 8.71 3.45
N TRP A 480 -2.84 8.58 4.21
CA TRP A 480 -3.39 7.33 4.72
C TRP A 480 -4.62 7.02 3.87
N HIS A 481 -4.38 6.28 2.79
CA HIS A 481 -5.26 6.32 1.64
C HIS A 481 -6.45 5.39 1.73
N ALA A 482 -6.34 4.26 2.45
CA ALA A 482 -7.43 3.29 2.58
C ALA A 482 -7.19 2.29 3.72
N GLY A 483 -8.27 1.65 4.17
CA GLY A 483 -8.22 0.30 4.75
C GLY A 483 -7.52 0.11 6.10
N TRP A 484 -7.76 0.99 7.06
CA TRP A 484 -7.37 0.83 8.47
C TRP A 484 -5.86 0.79 8.76
N THR A 485 -5.08 1.57 8.01
CA THR A 485 -3.65 1.77 8.31
C THR A 485 -3.48 2.29 9.75
N ASN A 486 -2.56 1.71 10.53
CA ASN A 486 -2.42 2.02 11.95
C ASN A 486 -0.96 1.98 12.41
N GLU A 487 -0.65 2.71 13.49
CA GLU A 487 0.68 2.70 14.10
C GLU A 487 1.84 3.00 13.14
N ASN A 488 1.60 3.78 12.08
CA ASN A 488 2.66 4.18 11.13
C ASN A 488 3.27 5.52 11.52
N LEU A 489 4.52 5.77 11.11
CA LEU A 489 5.25 7.00 11.36
C LEU A 489 5.67 7.67 10.04
N ILE A 490 5.40 8.97 9.93
CA ILE A 490 6.05 9.87 8.98
C ILE A 490 6.91 10.84 9.78
N GLU A 491 8.24 10.84 9.58
CA GLU A 491 9.12 11.75 10.31
C GLU A 491 10.22 12.43 9.49
N GLN A 492 10.60 13.65 9.85
CA GLN A 492 11.68 14.38 9.17
C GLN A 492 11.49 14.55 7.65
N CYS A 493 10.26 14.45 7.16
CA CYS A 493 9.95 14.54 5.73
C CYS A 493 9.64 15.98 5.31
N VAL A 494 9.92 16.30 4.05
CA VAL A 494 9.45 17.51 3.36
C VAL A 494 8.38 17.08 2.37
N ILE A 495 7.18 17.66 2.46
CA ILE A 495 6.04 17.34 1.58
C ILE A 495 5.54 18.61 0.94
N GLU A 496 5.70 18.69 -0.38
CA GLU A 496 5.32 19.84 -1.20
C GLU A 496 4.09 19.48 -2.03
N SER A 497 2.91 19.60 -1.40
CA SER A 497 1.66 19.23 -2.05
C SER A 497 1.23 20.28 -3.07
N VAL A 498 0.87 19.81 -4.27
CA VAL A 498 0.27 20.62 -5.34
C VAL A 498 -0.92 19.89 -5.94
N ARG A 499 -1.67 20.57 -6.82
CA ARG A 499 -2.66 19.91 -7.69
C ARG A 499 -2.07 19.75 -9.09
N GLY A 500 -2.58 18.80 -9.86
CA GLY A 500 -2.19 18.58 -11.26
C GLY A 500 -1.58 17.20 -11.53
N HIS A 501 -0.93 16.59 -10.53
CA HIS A 501 -0.37 15.24 -10.65
C HIS A 501 -1.22 14.16 -9.97
N GLY A 502 -2.50 14.45 -9.71
CA GLY A 502 -3.47 13.52 -9.11
C GLY A 502 -3.49 13.49 -7.57
N GLY A 503 -2.71 14.36 -6.91
CA GLY A 503 -2.88 14.70 -5.49
C GLY A 503 -4.12 15.56 -5.23
N TYR A 504 -4.67 15.53 -4.02
CA TYR A 504 -5.92 16.20 -3.66
C TYR A 504 -5.73 17.68 -3.28
N GLY A 505 -4.47 18.10 -3.10
CA GLY A 505 -4.05 19.45 -2.73
C GLY A 505 -4.04 19.71 -1.22
N TYR A 506 -4.35 18.72 -0.39
CA TYR A 506 -4.07 18.78 1.05
C TYR A 506 -2.59 18.49 1.28
N GLY A 507 -2.00 19.02 2.35
CA GLY A 507 -0.63 18.64 2.71
C GLY A 507 -0.56 17.15 3.02
N MET A 508 -1.56 16.69 3.79
CA MET A 508 -1.80 15.29 4.07
C MET A 508 -3.30 14.97 4.10
N TRP A 509 -3.67 13.74 3.72
CA TRP A 509 -5.06 13.29 3.67
C TRP A 509 -5.24 11.86 4.21
N ALA A 510 -6.26 11.66 5.04
CA ALA A 510 -6.67 10.35 5.52
C ALA A 510 -8.13 10.09 5.14
N SER A 511 -8.40 9.00 4.40
CA SER A 511 -9.76 8.65 3.93
C SER A 511 -10.81 8.59 5.04
N PRO A 512 -12.05 9.06 4.78
CA PRO A 512 -13.11 9.05 5.77
C PRO A 512 -13.91 7.74 5.77
N PRO A 513 -14.68 7.45 6.84
CA PRO A 513 -15.49 6.24 6.94
C PRO A 513 -16.59 6.14 5.87
N GLU A 514 -17.19 7.27 5.49
CA GLU A 514 -18.22 7.34 4.46
C GLU A 514 -17.70 7.16 3.02
N ASP A 515 -16.38 7.04 2.83
CA ASP A 515 -15.80 6.81 1.51
C ASP A 515 -15.91 5.35 1.10
N ALA A 516 -16.87 5.06 0.21
CA ALA A 516 -17.12 3.72 -0.31
C ALA A 516 -15.99 3.12 -1.17
N ALA A 517 -14.98 3.92 -1.56
CA ALA A 517 -13.82 3.44 -2.30
C ALA A 517 -12.65 3.06 -1.39
N HIS A 518 -12.47 3.78 -0.28
CA HIS A 518 -11.23 3.70 0.51
C HIS A 518 -11.45 3.20 1.95
N GLY A 519 -12.59 3.54 2.56
CA GLY A 519 -12.88 3.24 3.96
C GLY A 519 -12.01 4.01 4.96
N PRO A 520 -12.20 3.79 6.27
CA PRO A 520 -11.53 4.53 7.34
C PRO A 520 -10.07 4.11 7.58
N ASN A 521 -9.35 4.92 8.38
CA ASN A 521 -7.98 4.65 8.81
C ASN A 521 -7.90 4.42 10.32
N GLY A 522 -6.99 3.52 10.72
CA GLY A 522 -6.90 3.03 12.09
C GLY A 522 -6.14 3.95 13.05
N PRO A 523 -5.91 3.48 14.28
CA PRO A 523 -5.40 4.29 15.37
C PRO A 523 -3.89 4.56 15.28
N ARG A 524 -3.44 5.55 16.06
CA ARG A 524 -2.03 5.81 16.41
C ARG A 524 -1.05 6.02 15.26
N ASN A 525 -1.51 6.54 14.13
CA ASN A 525 -0.57 7.07 13.14
C ASN A 525 0.08 8.34 13.68
N VAL A 526 1.34 8.56 13.30
CA VAL A 526 2.20 9.61 13.86
C VAL A 526 2.84 10.43 12.75
N VAL A 527 2.80 11.75 12.93
CA VAL A 527 3.54 12.72 12.10
C VAL A 527 4.47 13.49 13.02
N TYR A 528 5.77 13.35 12.80
CA TYR A 528 6.80 13.85 13.71
C TYR A 528 7.86 14.68 12.98
N ASN A 529 8.05 15.94 13.35
CA ASN A 529 9.15 16.75 12.83
C ASN A 529 9.19 16.89 11.28
N CYS A 530 8.03 17.01 10.62
CA CYS A 530 7.91 17.22 9.18
C CYS A 530 7.75 18.70 8.79
N ASP A 531 7.98 19.05 7.52
CA ASP A 531 7.63 20.35 6.92
C ASP A 531 6.71 20.07 5.75
N VAL A 532 5.51 20.65 5.78
CA VAL A 532 4.43 20.34 4.87
C VAL A 532 3.89 21.65 4.31
N SER A 533 3.90 21.80 2.99
CA SER A 533 3.26 22.92 2.31
C SER A 533 2.09 22.46 1.46
N SER A 534 1.00 23.21 1.43
CA SER A 534 -0.19 22.81 0.66
C SER A 534 -1.14 23.94 0.26
N PRO A 535 -1.82 23.80 -0.89
CA PRO A 535 -2.85 24.74 -1.32
C PRO A 535 -4.15 24.62 -0.51
N ARG A 536 -4.39 23.46 0.13
CA ARG A 536 -5.53 23.20 1.02
C ARG A 536 -5.04 22.90 2.44
N ALA A 537 -5.95 22.51 3.34
CA ALA A 537 -5.65 22.17 4.72
C ALA A 537 -4.37 21.33 4.88
N GLY A 538 -3.61 21.62 5.93
CA GLY A 538 -2.31 20.99 6.18
C GLY A 538 -2.43 19.49 6.39
N LEU A 539 -3.35 19.07 7.25
CA LEU A 539 -3.71 17.68 7.47
C LEU A 539 -5.23 17.53 7.53
N TRP A 540 -5.79 16.72 6.63
CA TRP A 540 -7.20 16.37 6.60
C TRP A 540 -7.42 14.96 7.15
N MET A 541 -8.05 14.85 8.32
CA MET A 541 -8.35 13.60 9.01
C MET A 541 -9.84 13.27 8.84
N GLY A 542 -10.12 12.35 7.93
CA GLY A 542 -11.47 12.01 7.50
C GLY A 542 -12.32 11.24 8.50
N GLY A 543 -11.73 10.58 9.49
CA GLY A 543 -12.48 9.91 10.55
C GLY A 543 -12.10 8.47 10.87
N MET A 544 -12.73 7.98 11.95
CA MET A 544 -12.37 6.79 12.73
C MET A 544 -10.91 6.76 13.20
N ASN A 545 -10.30 7.94 13.34
CA ASN A 545 -8.91 8.06 13.76
C ASN A 545 -8.88 8.18 15.29
N GLU A 546 -8.22 7.25 15.98
CA GLU A 546 -8.03 7.35 17.43
C GLU A 546 -6.55 7.58 17.76
N ASN A 547 -6.27 8.54 18.65
CA ASN A 547 -4.95 8.79 19.23
C ASN A 547 -3.81 8.96 18.20
N TRP A 548 -4.10 9.64 17.08
CA TRP A 548 -3.04 10.13 16.21
C TRP A 548 -2.19 11.19 16.91
N LEU A 549 -0.89 11.17 16.63
CA LEU A 549 0.11 12.04 17.25
C LEU A 549 0.71 12.96 16.20
N ILE A 550 0.45 14.26 16.32
CA ILE A 550 0.95 15.29 15.41
C ILE A 550 1.89 16.18 16.21
N VAL A 551 3.20 15.95 16.08
CA VAL A 551 4.21 16.50 17.00
C VAL A 551 5.39 17.16 16.26
N HIS A 552 5.79 18.36 16.66
CA HIS A 552 6.98 19.06 16.14
C HIS A 552 6.95 19.41 14.65
N ASN A 553 5.79 19.43 14.01
CA ASN A 553 5.71 19.68 12.56
C ASN A 553 5.58 21.16 12.23
N ARG A 554 5.93 21.51 11.00
CA ARG A 554 5.56 22.77 10.37
C ARG A 554 4.57 22.53 9.25
N PHE A 555 3.50 23.30 9.23
CA PHE A 555 2.52 23.35 8.15
C PHE A 555 2.43 24.76 7.58
N VAL A 556 2.63 24.90 6.27
CA VAL A 556 2.43 26.14 5.51
C VAL A 556 1.25 25.96 4.57
N VAL A 557 0.13 26.60 4.88
CA VAL A 557 -1.17 26.32 4.24
C VAL A 557 -1.69 27.57 3.57
N ASP A 558 -1.99 27.47 2.27
CA ASP A 558 -2.53 28.61 1.52
C ASP A 558 -4.00 28.88 1.89
N ASN A 559 -4.83 27.85 1.97
CA ASN A 559 -6.26 27.98 2.27
C ASN A 559 -6.82 26.78 3.04
N GLY A 560 -7.39 27.02 4.20
CA GLY A 560 -7.94 26.00 5.10
C GLY A 560 -7.20 25.88 6.42
N PRO A 561 -7.72 25.04 7.35
CA PRO A 561 -7.12 24.88 8.66
C PRO A 561 -5.77 24.14 8.60
N GLY A 562 -4.97 24.30 9.64
CA GLY A 562 -3.76 23.51 9.84
C GLY A 562 -4.08 22.02 9.94
N VAL A 563 -5.02 21.68 10.83
CA VAL A 563 -5.58 20.32 10.97
C VAL A 563 -7.11 20.38 10.89
N LEU A 564 -7.71 19.52 10.09
CA LEU A 564 -9.15 19.23 10.12
C LEU A 564 -9.36 17.81 10.61
N ALA A 565 -10.21 17.64 11.62
CA ALA A 565 -10.64 16.33 12.13
C ALA A 565 -12.17 16.23 12.09
N LYS A 566 -12.69 15.10 11.62
CA LYS A 566 -14.13 14.82 11.53
C LYS A 566 -14.44 13.35 11.76
N THR A 567 -15.72 13.03 11.91
CA THR A 567 -16.29 11.67 11.96
C THR A 567 -15.54 10.74 12.91
N SER A 568 -15.73 10.92 14.21
CA SER A 568 -15.05 10.13 15.26
C SER A 568 -13.53 10.12 15.09
N SER A 569 -12.95 11.31 14.96
CA SER A 569 -11.51 11.55 15.10
C SER A 569 -11.24 12.05 16.52
N PHE A 570 -10.76 11.19 17.41
CA PHE A 570 -10.75 11.45 18.86
C PHE A 570 -9.43 11.05 19.54
N ASP A 571 -9.24 11.58 20.75
CA ASP A 571 -8.11 11.29 21.63
C ASP A 571 -6.73 11.65 21.04
N HIS A 572 -6.67 12.58 20.10
CA HIS A 572 -5.42 13.01 19.47
C HIS A 572 -4.49 13.77 20.43
N ILE A 573 -3.20 13.82 20.07
CA ILE A 573 -2.22 14.73 20.68
C ILE A 573 -1.65 15.59 19.54
N ILE A 574 -1.89 16.90 19.61
CA ILE A 574 -1.37 17.90 18.67
C ILE A 574 -0.47 18.84 19.49
N LYS A 575 0.85 18.62 19.41
CA LYS A 575 1.82 19.26 20.32
C LYS A 575 3.03 19.86 19.61
N ASP A 576 3.41 21.08 20.03
CA ASP A 576 4.64 21.77 19.61
C ASP A 576 4.79 21.88 18.08
N ASN A 577 3.67 22.09 17.38
CA ASN A 577 3.67 22.32 15.94
C ASN A 577 3.63 23.82 15.63
N VAL A 578 4.12 24.18 14.45
CA VAL A 578 4.04 25.52 13.86
C VAL A 578 3.09 25.48 12.66
N PHE A 579 2.08 26.34 12.66
CA PHE A 579 1.11 26.48 11.58
C PHE A 579 1.18 27.89 11.00
N VAL A 580 1.50 28.02 9.72
CA VAL A 580 1.45 29.27 8.96
C VAL A 580 0.26 29.20 8.02
N LEU A 581 -0.83 29.90 8.34
CA LEU A 581 -2.08 29.88 7.55
C LEU A 581 -2.26 31.23 6.84
N LYS A 582 -2.29 31.22 5.50
CA LYS A 582 -2.24 32.45 4.70
C LYS A 582 -3.61 33.09 4.43
N ASP A 583 -4.70 32.38 4.66
CA ASP A 583 -6.03 32.79 4.20
C ASP A 583 -6.77 33.83 5.05
N GLY A 584 -6.21 34.21 6.20
CA GLY A 584 -6.81 35.18 7.12
C GLY A 584 -8.14 34.75 7.77
N LYS A 585 -8.59 33.51 7.58
CA LYS A 585 -9.95 33.06 7.99
C LYS A 585 -9.99 31.70 8.68
N SER A 586 -9.03 30.82 8.43
CA SER A 586 -9.08 29.47 8.98
C SER A 586 -8.54 29.39 10.41
N PRO A 587 -9.08 28.50 11.26
CA PRO A 587 -8.48 28.21 12.56
C PRO A 587 -7.25 27.30 12.41
N MET A 588 -6.40 27.24 13.43
CA MET A 588 -5.30 26.26 13.48
C MET A 588 -5.84 24.83 13.41
N ILE A 589 -6.85 24.51 14.22
CA ILE A 589 -7.52 23.19 14.26
C ILE A 589 -9.03 23.36 14.07
N SER A 590 -9.62 22.52 13.21
CA SER A 590 -11.07 22.42 13.03
C SER A 590 -11.56 21.02 13.43
N LEU A 591 -12.39 20.95 14.49
CA LEU A 591 -13.04 19.73 14.96
C LEU A 591 -14.49 19.70 14.47
N ALA A 592 -14.70 19.17 13.26
CA ALA A 592 -15.90 19.43 12.47
C ALA A 592 -17.17 18.71 12.96
N THR A 593 -17.03 17.59 13.67
CA THR A 593 -18.15 16.80 14.22
C THR A 593 -18.05 16.72 15.75
N ALA A 594 -19.21 16.62 16.42
CA ALA A 594 -19.29 16.68 17.87
C ALA A 594 -18.58 15.51 18.58
N ASP A 595 -18.44 14.37 17.90
CA ASP A 595 -17.73 13.18 18.37
C ASP A 595 -16.19 13.27 18.28
N CYS A 596 -15.63 14.41 17.85
CA CYS A 596 -14.19 14.65 17.83
C CYS A 596 -13.66 15.17 19.19
N ILE A 597 -13.80 14.34 20.23
CA ILE A 597 -13.47 14.68 21.62
C ILE A 597 -12.09 14.16 22.06
N GLY A 598 -11.66 14.46 23.29
CA GLY A 598 -10.47 13.83 23.90
C GLY A 598 -9.11 14.36 23.41
N THR A 599 -9.11 15.21 22.39
CA THR A 599 -7.91 15.79 21.78
C THR A 599 -7.18 16.72 22.76
N GLU A 600 -5.85 16.64 22.80
CA GLU A 600 -4.97 17.57 23.51
C GLU A 600 -4.28 18.48 22.50
N VAL A 601 -4.39 19.79 22.70
CA VAL A 601 -3.79 20.84 21.87
C VAL A 601 -2.86 21.66 22.74
N VAL A 602 -1.54 21.42 22.64
CA VAL A 602 -0.56 21.92 23.62
C VAL A 602 0.67 22.52 22.93
N ASP A 603 1.16 23.66 23.41
CA ASP A 603 2.42 24.29 22.98
C ASP A 603 2.52 24.60 21.48
N ASN A 604 1.41 24.71 20.73
CA ASN A 604 1.47 24.99 19.30
C ASN A 604 1.55 26.50 19.02
N GLU A 605 2.15 26.84 17.88
CA GLU A 605 2.20 28.21 17.36
C GLU A 605 1.38 28.33 16.08
N LEU A 606 0.41 29.25 16.07
CA LEU A 606 -0.31 29.69 14.88
C LEU A 606 0.22 31.05 14.43
N ARG A 607 0.53 31.20 13.14
CA ARG A 607 0.81 32.46 12.46
C ARG A 607 -0.21 32.69 11.36
N GLY A 608 -0.97 33.79 11.46
CA GLY A 608 -2.01 34.12 10.50
C GLY A 608 -3.33 33.38 10.73
N GLY A 609 -4.02 33.01 9.65
CA GLY A 609 -5.39 32.50 9.69
C GLY A 609 -6.34 33.49 10.39
N SER A 610 -7.36 32.96 11.05
CA SER A 610 -8.29 33.73 11.89
C SER A 610 -7.74 34.11 13.27
N GLY A 611 -6.51 33.71 13.61
CA GLY A 611 -5.98 33.79 14.97
C GLY A 611 -6.60 32.81 15.99
N LYS A 612 -7.60 32.01 15.59
CA LYS A 612 -8.24 31.03 16.48
C LYS A 612 -7.46 29.71 16.52
N ILE A 613 -7.11 29.26 17.73
CA ILE A 613 -6.42 27.96 17.95
C ILE A 613 -7.34 26.79 17.60
N VAL A 614 -8.60 26.81 18.05
CA VAL A 614 -9.56 25.72 17.76
C VAL A 614 -10.93 26.29 17.39
N SER A 615 -11.59 25.65 16.44
CA SER A 615 -13.00 25.88 16.10
C SER A 615 -13.69 24.56 15.73
N GLY A 616 -15.02 24.59 15.56
CA GLY A 616 -15.83 23.43 15.18
C GLY A 616 -16.90 23.07 16.20
N LYS A 617 -17.47 21.87 16.07
CA LYS A 617 -18.58 21.38 16.90
C LYS A 617 -18.13 20.71 18.19
N ALA A 618 -16.89 20.22 18.25
CA ALA A 618 -16.33 19.60 19.44
C ALA A 618 -15.31 20.52 20.14
N ARG A 619 -15.07 20.25 21.42
CA ARG A 619 -14.04 20.92 22.22
C ARG A 619 -12.92 19.92 22.56
N PRO A 620 -11.64 20.34 22.48
CA PRO A 620 -10.54 19.53 22.98
C PRO A 620 -10.67 19.26 24.49
N ALA A 621 -10.10 18.16 24.95
CA ALA A 621 -9.98 17.87 26.38
C ALA A 621 -8.97 18.80 27.06
N VAL A 622 -7.93 19.23 26.35
CA VAL A 622 -6.92 20.17 26.84
C VAL A 622 -6.59 21.17 25.73
N VAL A 623 -6.56 22.45 26.08
CA VAL A 623 -5.98 23.53 25.28
C VAL A 623 -5.06 24.32 26.18
N LYS A 624 -3.75 24.25 25.96
CA LYS A 624 -2.77 24.81 26.89
C LYS A 624 -1.55 25.37 26.15
N ASP A 625 -1.05 26.51 26.61
CA ASP A 625 0.25 27.07 26.18
C ASP A 625 0.41 27.32 24.66
N ASN A 626 -0.69 27.36 23.90
CA ASN A 626 -0.68 27.68 22.48
C ASN A 626 -0.59 29.19 22.24
N LYS A 627 0.08 29.59 21.17
CA LYS A 627 0.29 31.00 20.78
C LYS A 627 -0.35 31.29 19.43
N ALA A 628 -1.02 32.44 19.31
CA ALA A 628 -1.49 32.98 18.04
C ALA A 628 -0.74 34.29 17.76
N LEU A 629 -0.07 34.37 16.61
CA LEU A 629 0.78 35.47 16.18
C LEU A 629 0.32 35.96 14.81
N GLN A 630 0.79 37.17 14.45
CA GLN A 630 0.57 37.72 13.11
C GLN A 630 1.19 36.82 12.03
N LEU A 631 0.63 36.89 10.82
CA LEU A 631 1.14 36.15 9.67
C LEU A 631 2.61 36.50 9.42
N GLY A 632 3.44 35.49 9.23
CA GLY A 632 4.85 35.63 8.92
C GLY A 632 5.50 34.26 8.70
N SER A 633 6.71 34.25 8.16
CA SER A 633 7.49 33.03 8.07
C SER A 633 7.87 32.51 9.46
N ALA A 634 7.93 31.19 9.60
CA ALA A 634 8.46 30.52 10.77
C ALA A 634 9.32 29.34 10.33
N PRO A 635 10.42 29.02 11.03
CA PRO A 635 11.19 27.81 10.76
C PRO A 635 10.43 26.55 11.21
N ARG A 636 10.88 25.38 10.77
CA ARG A 636 10.45 24.10 11.34
C ARG A 636 10.86 24.03 12.82
N PRO A 637 10.03 23.47 13.72
CA PRO A 637 10.46 23.17 15.08
C PRO A 637 11.77 22.39 15.12
N SER A 638 12.59 22.65 16.15
CA SER A 638 13.87 21.97 16.38
C SER A 638 13.80 21.18 17.69
N PRO A 639 13.08 20.03 17.71
CA PRO A 639 12.94 19.25 18.92
C PRO A 639 14.28 18.68 19.38
N LYS A 640 14.44 18.54 20.71
CA LYS A 640 15.63 17.91 21.32
C LYS A 640 15.91 16.51 20.78
N VAL A 641 14.86 15.79 20.38
CA VAL A 641 14.94 14.50 19.70
C VAL A 641 14.44 14.69 18.27
N PRO A 642 15.33 14.86 17.28
CA PRO A 642 14.90 15.11 15.90
C PRO A 642 14.21 13.93 15.22
N SER A 643 14.44 12.70 15.70
CA SER A 643 13.89 11.46 15.14
C SER A 643 13.48 10.55 16.28
N ILE A 644 12.17 10.33 16.43
CA ILE A 644 11.63 9.43 17.44
C ILE A 644 11.97 7.97 17.09
N TYR A 645 12.01 7.62 15.79
CA TYR A 645 12.42 6.28 15.36
C TYR A 645 13.86 5.96 15.73
N LYS A 646 14.83 6.85 15.41
CA LYS A 646 16.23 6.61 15.78
C LYS A 646 16.42 6.61 17.29
N TRP A 647 15.69 7.46 18.01
CA TRP A 647 15.72 7.45 19.47
C TRP A 647 15.26 6.09 20.02
N GLN A 648 14.16 5.51 19.50
CA GLN A 648 13.70 4.18 19.91
C GLN A 648 14.75 3.10 19.63
N LEU A 649 15.39 3.11 18.44
CA LEU A 649 16.45 2.14 18.13
C LEU A 649 17.64 2.21 19.10
N GLN A 650 17.93 3.39 19.65
CA GLN A 650 19.05 3.59 20.57
C GLN A 650 18.69 3.28 22.03
N HIS A 651 17.45 3.55 22.46
CA HIS A 651 17.06 3.55 23.87
C HIS A 651 16.05 2.46 24.24
N ALA A 652 15.20 2.03 23.32
CA ALA A 652 14.17 1.02 23.58
C ALA A 652 14.59 -0.38 23.16
N ALA A 653 15.49 -0.52 22.17
CA ALA A 653 15.95 -1.82 21.68
C ALA A 653 16.92 -2.56 22.63
N ARG A 654 17.29 -1.95 23.77
CA ARG A 654 18.20 -2.51 24.78
C ARG A 654 17.50 -3.20 25.95
N ASN A 655 16.17 -3.28 25.94
CA ASN A 655 15.35 -3.94 26.95
C ASN A 655 14.68 -5.19 26.40
#